data_AF-A0AA88GLY2-F1
#
_entry.id   AF-A0AA88GLY2-F1
#
_cell.length_a   1.000
_cell.length_b   1.000
_cell.length_c   1.000
_cell.angle_alpha   90.00
_cell.angle_beta   90.00
_cell.angle_gamma   90.00
#
_symmetry.space_group_name_H-M   'P 1'
#
loop_
_entity.id
_entity.type
_entity.pdbx_description
1 polymer ?
#
loop_
_entity_poly.entity_id
_entity_poly.type
_entity_poly.pdbx_seq_one_letter_code
_entity_poly.pdbx_strand_id
1 'polypeptide(L)'
;MSSSSIIDQIKRSGAELKALWNKLPQEKVNQNAHTPVLSNEIKAHRSVHDSIEQVVRSLEEATSTTSPSFSKLSPSELLKTVGYELWNQCVEQNAKKFLVSLNLDELLKLQLIRVRKVACHVIEKSLKPSTLTLKVIHNMMRLYAKTARDYLVLKKSNTSTTASPHKLLKKKGAPARDEDGDIEFEDAISSATASNANKEYELALVCFDKAAVYADKYMNAAISSENSSSLDSSAIMSDEPLDKSTDSALSAILNVCIDRADCLYRSNNVQGSFAAIQQGKKLIHKLPHEIQRIAMIEYNYAVDLNGQLRYEETIPWLKDSFELYELVAEGKSLQKQSRTLRLLSNSYLETGNLENGLNCITMANNMCKTPQGIFLEVKFYAILRREEQAERSLLELIRLPEAGLDLAIAACKEVFQAKMMEITAKAYKLLLELHASTEQEPRILMRYFDFLVNSSETSSLSDEIENIVKRLLALNQRYQTSTMMKATMKEFQCTLWNIAWKHFQKKEYASALSFYNQSLQILPMDDLVDRAKVLRSMARCHLEEGKTYEAHSCAESAEQLDPKSLHTHYLMYQISIRMKNIESAKNYLKLMMQDEDFQSLFFAIAAQDAYKEGIHEVAIDALEGLLKENQKDKRLSLERGQILRTLTYLAVLIKDRSSVLKYLQRTMQDFQTEGTSNLFSTEHEESEIEWFHRVAWNSAGECVHENQVEMAFEFYRLAYLFYTYRNASLETLTTQKYCYLMRIYCAVEVTRRSDEYANGAQLTQKNREILQKALDDTQSCKKLLQLLARDYQSMDSNRDKIYPLVHLAEIQLLTMLGCDEALVIDVINATLKLDSITGPGVYEMIASICCSADSNGNTYHAAAKYALQMALKKILHGTSTNYSKALSLYTLIIQICNSREESYTVFEEVLKLLNQIKPSEQFVQSEHNTFVWFCTESWNNGVYYYKLLKNDKAQEWMKLSVKLCCYLSAEEEVVKTITERYAIAFEKLSN
;
A
#
# COMPACT_ATOMS: atom_id res chain seq x y z
N MET A 1 -18.36 63.18 35.27
CA MET A 1 -19.42 62.28 34.75
C MET A 1 -20.02 61.59 35.95
N SER A 2 -21.30 61.86 36.22
CA SER A 2 -22.00 61.46 37.44
C SER A 2 -22.03 59.95 37.59
N SER A 3 -21.63 59.47 38.77
CA SER A 3 -21.76 58.08 39.19
C SER A 3 -23.25 57.72 39.26
N SER A 4 -23.80 57.31 38.12
CA SER A 4 -25.08 56.64 38.00
C SER A 4 -25.14 55.52 39.03
N SER A 5 -26.09 55.57 39.97
CA SER A 5 -26.34 54.44 40.88
C SER A 5 -26.57 53.19 40.04
N ILE A 6 -26.03 52.04 40.47
CA ILE A 6 -26.23 50.76 39.78
C ILE A 6 -27.72 50.45 39.56
N ILE A 7 -28.56 51.00 40.44
CA ILE A 7 -30.02 50.90 40.40
C ILE A 7 -30.61 51.72 39.25
N ASP A 8 -30.06 52.91 38.98
CA ASP A 8 -30.50 53.73 37.84
C ASP A 8 -30.06 53.10 36.52
N GLN A 9 -28.92 52.40 36.53
CA GLN A 9 -28.46 51.61 35.40
C GLN A 9 -29.40 50.41 35.16
N ILE A 10 -29.76 49.65 36.19
CA ILE A 10 -30.69 48.51 36.05
C ILE A 10 -32.09 48.98 35.61
N LYS A 11 -32.61 50.08 36.17
CA LYS A 11 -33.90 50.64 35.75
C LYS A 11 -33.89 51.13 34.30
N ARG A 12 -32.81 51.79 33.88
CA ARG A 12 -32.62 52.24 32.49
C ARG A 12 -32.53 51.04 31.55
N SER A 13 -31.69 50.06 31.85
CA SER A 13 -31.58 48.85 31.05
C SER A 13 -32.89 48.06 31.02
N GLY A 14 -33.65 47.98 32.11
CA GLY A 14 -34.98 47.35 32.11
C GLY A 14 -36.01 48.08 31.22
N ALA A 15 -36.05 49.41 31.28
CA ALA A 15 -36.91 50.21 30.39
C ALA A 15 -36.49 50.09 28.92
N GLU A 16 -35.19 50.08 28.65
CA GLU A 16 -34.61 49.90 27.31
C GLU A 16 -34.93 48.51 26.76
N LEU A 17 -34.75 47.45 27.56
CA LEU A 17 -35.13 46.08 27.22
C LEU A 17 -36.63 46.01 26.87
N LYS A 18 -37.50 46.57 27.71
CA LYS A 18 -38.95 46.59 27.46
C LYS A 18 -39.29 47.29 26.13
N ALA A 19 -38.61 48.40 25.82
CA ALA A 19 -38.78 49.10 24.55
C ALA A 19 -38.28 48.28 23.35
N LEU A 20 -37.12 47.63 23.47
CA LEU A 20 -36.55 46.78 22.41
C LEU A 20 -37.42 45.54 22.14
N TRP A 21 -37.90 44.85 23.17
CA TRP A 21 -38.80 43.70 23.00
C TRP A 21 -40.13 44.10 22.35
N ASN A 22 -40.66 45.29 22.64
CA ASN A 22 -41.89 45.79 22.01
C ASN A 22 -41.70 46.19 20.54
N LYS A 23 -40.46 46.35 20.04
CA LYS A 23 -40.18 46.58 18.61
C LYS A 23 -40.25 45.29 17.77
N LEU A 24 -40.29 44.12 18.40
CA LEU A 24 -40.45 42.85 17.70
C LEU A 24 -41.90 42.63 17.28
N PRO A 25 -42.18 42.19 16.04
CA PRO A 25 -43.54 41.92 15.58
C PRO A 25 -44.16 40.75 16.35
N GLN A 26 -45.44 40.89 16.70
CA GLN A 26 -46.20 39.93 17.51
C GLN A 26 -47.27 39.24 16.66
N GLU A 27 -47.46 37.94 16.89
CA GLU A 27 -48.48 37.14 16.22
C GLU A 27 -49.88 37.64 16.61
N LYS A 28 -50.54 38.43 15.74
CA LYS A 28 -51.98 38.67 15.86
C LYS A 28 -52.68 37.35 15.49
N VAL A 29 -53.52 36.84 16.38
CA VAL A 29 -54.36 35.66 16.13
C VAL A 29 -55.31 35.97 14.97
N ASN A 30 -54.88 35.70 13.73
CA ASN A 30 -55.74 35.60 12.56
C ASN A 30 -55.11 34.61 11.58
N GLN A 31 -55.78 33.47 11.42
CA GLN A 31 -55.47 32.47 10.41
C GLN A 31 -55.73 33.07 9.01
N ASN A 32 -54.85 32.73 8.06
CA ASN A 32 -54.87 33.07 6.62
C ASN A 32 -54.05 34.31 6.21
N ALA A 33 -52.75 34.12 6.03
CA ALA A 33 -52.02 34.56 4.83
C ALA A 33 -50.59 34.01 4.84
N HIS A 34 -50.27 33.10 3.91
CA HIS A 34 -48.90 32.78 3.55
C HIS A 34 -48.37 33.87 2.61
N THR A 35 -47.39 34.64 3.06
CA THR A 35 -46.48 35.37 2.16
C THR A 35 -45.06 35.40 2.74
N PRO A 36 -44.03 35.01 1.97
CA PRO A 36 -42.63 35.08 2.37
C PRO A 36 -42.03 36.42 1.91
N VAL A 37 -41.69 37.31 2.85
CA VAL A 37 -40.90 38.52 2.55
C VAL A 37 -39.84 38.66 3.63
N LEU A 38 -38.68 37.99 3.56
CA LEU A 38 -37.75 38.08 4.69
C LEU A 38 -36.28 37.87 4.28
N SER A 39 -35.63 38.96 3.83
CA SER A 39 -34.17 39.13 3.94
C SER A 39 -33.81 40.43 4.67
N ASN A 40 -34.52 41.53 4.39
CA ASN A 40 -34.35 42.81 5.09
C ASN A 40 -35.00 42.82 6.48
N GLU A 41 -36.17 42.21 6.65
CA GLU A 41 -36.83 42.08 7.96
C GLU A 41 -36.06 41.16 8.92
N ILE A 42 -35.44 40.06 8.42
CA ILE A 42 -34.58 39.20 9.25
C ILE A 42 -33.38 40.00 9.79
N LYS A 43 -32.76 40.85 8.97
CA LYS A 43 -31.63 41.70 9.40
C LYS A 43 -32.07 42.71 10.46
N ALA A 44 -33.25 43.31 10.30
CA ALA A 44 -33.80 44.23 11.30
C ALA A 44 -34.11 43.53 12.63
N HIS A 45 -34.74 42.35 12.60
CA HIS A 45 -34.99 41.58 13.82
C HIS A 45 -33.71 41.10 14.50
N ARG A 46 -32.70 40.69 13.71
CA ARG A 46 -31.40 40.30 14.24
C ARG A 46 -30.67 41.47 14.89
N SER A 47 -30.74 42.67 14.30
CA SER A 47 -30.21 43.90 14.90
C SER A 47 -30.90 44.27 16.22
N VAL A 48 -32.22 44.09 16.33
CA VAL A 48 -32.96 44.28 17.59
C VAL A 48 -32.54 43.24 18.62
N HIS A 49 -32.39 41.96 18.24
CA HIS A 49 -31.86 40.91 19.11
C HIS A 49 -30.45 41.25 19.62
N ASP A 50 -29.53 41.67 18.74
CA ASP A 50 -28.16 41.95 19.12
C ASP A 50 -28.08 43.14 20.11
N SER A 51 -28.99 44.12 19.93
CA SER A 51 -29.18 45.22 20.90
C SER A 51 -29.71 44.71 22.25
N ILE A 52 -30.69 43.80 22.23
CA ILE A 52 -31.19 43.14 23.46
C ILE A 52 -30.06 42.39 24.16
N GLU A 53 -29.30 41.58 23.43
CA GLU A 53 -28.18 40.81 23.97
C GLU A 53 -27.12 41.73 24.60
N GLN A 54 -26.80 42.85 23.97
CA GLN A 54 -25.84 43.81 24.51
C GLN A 54 -26.32 44.42 25.84
N VAL A 55 -27.61 44.79 25.92
CA VAL A 55 -28.19 45.33 27.16
C VAL A 55 -28.24 44.24 28.25
N VAL A 56 -28.57 42.99 27.91
CA VAL A 56 -28.54 41.85 28.85
C VAL A 56 -27.13 41.57 29.36
N ARG A 57 -26.11 41.59 28.48
CA ARG A 57 -24.70 41.44 28.89
C ARG A 57 -24.27 42.58 29.82
N SER A 58 -24.62 43.82 29.50
CA SER A 58 -24.32 44.96 30.37
C SER A 58 -24.99 44.83 31.76
N LEU A 59 -26.22 44.30 31.82
CA LEU A 59 -26.91 43.99 33.08
C LEU A 59 -26.21 42.88 33.89
N GLU A 60 -25.75 41.82 33.24
CA GLU A 60 -25.00 40.74 33.89
C GLU A 60 -23.63 41.23 34.40
N GLU A 61 -22.90 42.05 33.63
CA GLU A 61 -21.63 42.67 34.04
C GLU A 61 -21.82 43.65 35.21
N ALA A 62 -22.85 44.49 35.15
CA ALA A 62 -23.19 45.42 36.22
C ALA A 62 -23.56 44.70 37.52
N THR A 63 -24.09 43.46 37.45
CA THR A 63 -24.47 42.71 38.65
C THR A 63 -23.40 41.73 39.13
N SER A 64 -22.37 41.44 38.32
CA SER A 64 -21.28 40.50 38.64
C SER A 64 -19.98 41.19 39.11
N THR A 65 -19.72 42.43 38.69
CA THR A 65 -18.53 43.19 39.12
C THR A 65 -18.62 43.61 40.59
N THR A 66 -17.66 43.14 41.40
CA THR A 66 -17.33 43.54 42.79
C THR A 66 -18.49 44.06 43.64
N SER A 67 -19.08 43.18 44.47
CA SER A 67 -20.03 43.47 45.57
C SER A 67 -20.63 44.88 45.54
N PRO A 68 -21.55 45.17 44.61
CA PRO A 68 -22.08 46.52 44.50
C PRO A 68 -22.79 46.84 45.81
N SER A 69 -22.29 47.83 46.53
CA SER A 69 -22.91 48.23 47.79
C SER A 69 -24.29 48.82 47.44
N PHE A 70 -25.33 48.01 47.55
CA PHE A 70 -26.74 48.43 47.46
C PHE A 70 -27.15 49.28 48.68
N SER A 71 -26.19 49.96 49.30
CA SER A 71 -26.18 50.50 50.66
C SER A 71 -27.08 51.72 50.86
N LYS A 72 -27.59 52.33 49.79
CA LYS A 72 -28.34 53.61 49.84
C LYS A 72 -29.86 53.49 49.69
N LEU A 73 -30.41 52.29 49.48
CA LEU A 73 -31.86 52.09 49.33
C LEU A 73 -32.33 50.96 50.25
N SER A 74 -33.58 51.04 50.73
CA SER A 74 -34.10 49.97 51.56
C SER A 74 -34.20 48.69 50.72
N PRO A 75 -33.76 47.54 51.26
CA PRO A 75 -33.91 46.24 50.60
C PRO A 75 -35.32 45.97 50.04
N SER A 76 -36.37 46.47 50.69
CA SER A 76 -37.76 46.38 50.22
C SER A 76 -38.03 47.19 48.94
N GLU A 77 -37.42 48.36 48.78
CA GLU A 77 -37.57 49.19 47.57
C GLU A 77 -36.78 48.61 46.39
N LEU A 78 -35.60 48.04 46.65
CA LEU A 78 -34.78 47.38 45.64
C LEU A 78 -35.50 46.13 45.10
N LEU A 79 -36.11 45.37 46.01
CA LEU A 79 -36.95 44.23 45.68
C LEU A 79 -38.17 44.64 44.83
N LYS A 80 -39.00 45.59 45.31
CA LYS A 80 -40.24 46.03 44.64
C LYS A 80 -40.00 46.71 43.30
N THR A 81 -38.98 47.56 43.20
CA THR A 81 -38.84 48.48 42.07
C THR A 81 -37.94 47.93 40.96
N VAL A 82 -37.05 46.98 41.28
CA VAL A 82 -36.01 46.52 40.34
C VAL A 82 -36.09 45.01 40.14
N GLY A 83 -36.01 44.23 41.21
CA GLY A 83 -36.09 42.76 41.13
C GLY A 83 -37.43 42.26 40.59
N TYR A 84 -38.54 42.73 41.19
CA TYR A 84 -39.90 42.38 40.74
C TYR A 84 -40.23 42.94 39.36
N GLU A 85 -39.77 44.15 39.04
CA GLU A 85 -40.06 44.75 37.74
C GLU A 85 -39.37 44.00 36.59
N LEU A 86 -38.08 43.66 36.74
CA LEU A 86 -37.38 42.82 35.76
C LEU A 86 -38.01 41.43 35.63
N TRP A 87 -38.44 40.85 36.76
CA TRP A 87 -39.12 39.55 36.76
C TRP A 87 -40.48 39.62 36.04
N ASN A 88 -41.31 40.60 36.39
CA ASN A 88 -42.63 40.80 35.78
C ASN A 88 -42.50 41.10 34.30
N GLN A 89 -41.51 41.89 33.89
CA GLN A 89 -41.19 42.11 32.48
C GLN A 89 -40.83 40.79 31.79
N CYS A 90 -40.00 39.94 32.39
CA CYS A 90 -39.70 38.63 31.81
C CYS A 90 -40.93 37.72 31.71
N VAL A 91 -41.85 37.78 32.68
CA VAL A 91 -43.11 37.01 32.64
C VAL A 91 -44.02 37.54 31.54
N GLU A 92 -44.18 38.86 31.44
CA GLU A 92 -44.98 39.54 30.42
C GLU A 92 -44.48 39.24 29.01
N GLN A 93 -43.17 39.30 28.79
CA GLN A 93 -42.58 39.04 27.47
C GLN A 93 -42.55 37.55 27.11
N ASN A 94 -42.36 36.65 28.09
CA ASN A 94 -42.42 35.20 27.84
C ASN A 94 -43.83 34.70 27.51
N ALA A 95 -44.88 35.47 27.86
CA ALA A 95 -46.26 35.16 27.48
C ALA A 95 -46.58 35.54 26.02
N LYS A 96 -45.74 36.35 25.36
CA LYS A 96 -45.94 36.80 23.97
C LYS A 96 -45.29 35.81 23.00
N LYS A 97 -45.96 35.54 21.88
CA LYS A 97 -45.39 34.82 20.72
C LYS A 97 -44.86 35.83 19.72
N PHE A 98 -43.56 35.76 19.43
CA PHE A 98 -42.91 36.66 18.48
C PHE A 98 -43.00 36.06 17.07
N LEU A 99 -43.34 36.88 16.08
CA LEU A 99 -43.40 36.52 14.65
C LEU A 99 -41.98 36.60 14.05
N VAL A 100 -41.10 35.68 14.49
CA VAL A 100 -39.68 35.71 14.17
C VAL A 100 -39.23 34.30 13.76
N SER A 101 -38.12 34.19 13.02
CA SER A 101 -37.55 32.88 12.69
C SER A 101 -37.31 32.05 13.96
N LEU A 102 -37.52 30.73 13.85
CA LEU A 102 -37.36 29.77 14.95
C LEU A 102 -36.03 29.97 15.72
N ASN A 103 -34.92 30.13 14.98
CA ASN A 103 -33.61 30.35 15.57
C ASN A 103 -33.52 31.64 16.41
N LEU A 104 -34.22 32.72 16.01
CA LEU A 104 -34.15 34.01 16.71
C LEU A 104 -35.14 34.08 17.88
N ASP A 105 -36.31 33.42 17.79
CA ASP A 105 -37.23 33.25 18.92
C ASP A 105 -36.55 32.49 20.08
N GLU A 106 -35.76 31.46 19.77
CA GLU A 106 -34.96 30.74 20.77
C GLU A 106 -33.87 31.62 21.39
N LEU A 107 -33.14 32.40 20.60
CA LEU A 107 -32.14 33.33 21.12
C LEU A 107 -32.78 34.40 22.03
N LEU A 108 -33.96 34.91 21.68
CA LEU A 108 -34.71 35.86 22.50
C LEU A 108 -35.17 35.24 23.83
N LYS A 109 -35.66 34.00 23.80
CA LYS A 109 -36.02 33.25 25.02
C LYS A 109 -34.80 32.96 25.90
N LEU A 110 -33.63 32.71 25.31
CA LEU A 110 -32.36 32.61 26.04
C LEU A 110 -32.03 33.93 26.75
N GLN A 111 -32.22 35.08 26.09
CA GLN A 111 -32.03 36.39 26.74
C GLN A 111 -33.03 36.60 27.88
N LEU A 112 -34.29 36.19 27.75
CA LEU A 112 -35.28 36.25 28.85
C LEU A 112 -34.85 35.43 30.07
N ILE A 113 -34.30 34.23 29.86
CA ILE A 113 -33.81 33.39 30.96
C ILE A 113 -32.61 34.04 31.66
N ARG A 114 -31.70 34.67 30.91
CA ARG A 114 -30.58 35.44 31.46
C ARG A 114 -31.05 36.62 32.32
N VAL A 115 -32.05 37.37 31.85
CA VAL A 115 -32.65 38.46 32.65
C VAL A 115 -33.33 37.91 33.91
N ARG A 116 -34.00 36.76 33.84
CA ARG A 116 -34.56 36.09 35.04
C ARG A 116 -33.48 35.70 36.05
N LYS A 117 -32.33 35.19 35.60
CA LYS A 117 -31.18 34.89 36.47
C LYS A 117 -30.67 36.15 37.18
N VAL A 118 -30.55 37.26 36.45
CA VAL A 118 -30.17 38.57 37.02
C VAL A 118 -31.21 39.02 38.05
N ALA A 119 -32.51 38.91 37.74
CA ALA A 119 -33.59 39.24 38.67
C ALA A 119 -33.51 38.39 39.96
N CYS A 120 -33.28 37.08 39.83
CA CYS A 120 -33.08 36.20 40.99
C CYS A 120 -31.88 36.63 41.85
N HIS A 121 -30.76 37.01 41.22
CA HIS A 121 -29.55 37.48 41.93
C HIS A 121 -29.78 38.81 42.67
N VAL A 122 -30.45 39.77 42.02
CA VAL A 122 -30.81 41.06 42.63
C VAL A 122 -31.76 40.84 43.81
N ILE A 123 -32.75 39.95 43.66
CA ILE A 123 -33.66 39.55 44.73
C ILE A 123 -32.87 38.92 45.90
N GLU A 124 -32.00 37.94 45.64
CA GLU A 124 -31.15 37.28 46.64
C GLU A 124 -30.30 38.27 47.43
N LYS A 125 -29.60 39.20 46.75
CA LYS A 125 -28.73 40.20 47.40
C LYS A 125 -29.50 41.28 48.16
N SER A 126 -30.79 41.42 47.87
CA SER A 126 -31.68 42.38 48.53
C SER A 126 -32.47 41.76 49.70
N LEU A 127 -32.21 40.52 50.11
CA LEU A 127 -32.87 39.93 51.28
C LEU A 127 -32.04 40.18 52.55
N LYS A 128 -32.67 40.66 53.62
CA LYS A 128 -32.03 40.78 54.95
C LYS A 128 -32.16 39.47 55.72
N PRO A 129 -31.21 39.13 56.62
CA PRO A 129 -31.32 38.00 57.55
C PRO A 129 -32.65 38.00 58.33
N SER A 130 -33.13 39.18 58.75
CA SER A 130 -34.38 39.35 59.50
C SER A 130 -35.68 39.16 58.69
N THR A 131 -35.60 39.04 57.36
CA THR A 131 -36.76 38.88 56.46
C THR A 131 -36.88 37.49 55.84
N LEU A 132 -35.93 36.59 56.14
CA LEU A 132 -35.89 35.22 55.66
C LEU A 132 -36.86 34.34 56.46
N THR A 133 -38.16 34.45 56.13
CA THR A 133 -39.16 33.47 56.57
C THR A 133 -39.05 32.19 55.74
N LEU A 134 -39.52 31.06 56.29
CA LEU A 134 -39.58 29.78 55.56
C LEU A 134 -40.28 29.92 54.19
N LYS A 135 -41.34 30.74 54.11
CA LYS A 135 -42.06 31.04 52.86
C LYS A 135 -41.18 31.75 51.82
N VAL A 136 -40.34 32.69 52.24
CA VAL A 136 -39.41 33.41 51.36
C VAL A 136 -38.31 32.48 50.87
N ILE A 137 -37.74 31.65 51.75
CA ILE A 137 -36.71 30.65 51.41
C ILE A 137 -37.27 29.65 50.38
N HIS A 138 -38.47 29.12 50.62
CA HIS A 138 -39.15 28.19 49.72
C HIS A 138 -39.44 28.82 48.35
N ASN A 139 -39.89 30.08 48.32
CA ASN A 139 -40.13 30.79 47.05
C ASN A 139 -38.85 31.03 46.27
N MET A 140 -37.74 31.39 46.93
CA MET A 140 -36.43 31.55 46.29
C MET A 140 -35.92 30.25 45.68
N MET A 141 -36.04 29.14 46.41
CA MET A 141 -35.73 27.80 45.91
C MET A 141 -36.52 27.49 44.63
N ARG A 142 -37.85 27.68 44.65
CA ARG A 142 -38.72 27.43 43.47
C ARG A 142 -38.39 28.35 42.29
N LEU A 143 -38.00 29.60 42.56
CA LEU A 143 -37.67 30.58 41.54
C LEU A 143 -36.41 30.17 40.77
N TYR A 144 -35.34 29.81 41.49
CA TYR A 144 -34.10 29.31 40.89
C TYR A 144 -34.32 27.98 40.16
N ALA A 145 -35.03 27.04 40.78
CA ALA A 145 -35.34 25.74 40.16
C ALA A 145 -36.17 25.90 38.87
N LYS A 146 -37.19 26.77 38.88
CA LYS A 146 -38.00 27.06 37.68
C LYS A 146 -37.17 27.69 36.57
N THR A 147 -36.29 28.64 36.92
CA THR A 147 -35.38 29.30 35.96
C THR A 147 -34.44 28.29 35.30
N ALA A 148 -33.93 27.32 36.07
CA ALA A 148 -33.10 26.24 35.55
C ALA A 148 -33.87 25.28 34.63
N ARG A 149 -35.09 24.86 35.00
CA ARG A 149 -35.93 23.99 34.15
C ARG A 149 -36.29 24.65 32.83
N ASP A 150 -36.70 25.92 32.86
CA ASP A 150 -37.05 26.66 31.64
C ASP A 150 -35.85 26.77 30.68
N TYR A 151 -34.63 26.87 31.22
CA TYR A 151 -33.39 26.80 30.42
C TYR A 151 -33.16 25.44 29.78
N LEU A 152 -33.32 24.35 30.53
CA LEU A 152 -33.17 22.99 30.00
C LEU A 152 -34.22 22.69 28.90
N VAL A 153 -35.46 23.16 29.05
CA VAL A 153 -36.51 23.01 28.03
C VAL A 153 -36.11 23.72 26.73
N LEU A 154 -35.55 24.92 26.82
CA LEU A 154 -35.07 25.68 25.66
C LEU A 154 -33.86 25.04 24.97
N LYS A 155 -33.00 24.34 25.69
CA LYS A 155 -31.85 23.65 25.09
C LYS A 155 -32.22 22.34 24.41
N LYS A 156 -33.22 21.60 24.93
CA LYS A 156 -33.71 20.36 24.30
C LYS A 156 -34.33 20.58 22.90
N SER A 157 -34.82 21.78 22.56
CA SER A 157 -35.34 22.08 21.21
C SER A 157 -34.24 22.26 20.14
N ASN A 158 -32.99 22.54 20.55
CA ASN A 158 -31.86 22.75 19.64
C ASN A 158 -31.19 21.45 19.15
N THR A 159 -31.24 20.37 19.93
CA THR A 159 -30.60 19.09 19.56
C THR A 159 -31.40 18.29 18.53
N SER A 160 -32.65 18.65 18.25
CA SER A 160 -33.50 17.94 17.29
C SER A 160 -33.35 18.36 15.82
N THR A 161 -32.50 19.33 15.50
CA THR A 161 -32.35 19.87 14.12
C THR A 161 -31.02 19.55 13.43
N THR A 162 -30.10 18.82 14.07
CA THR A 162 -28.86 18.29 13.44
C THR A 162 -28.58 16.82 13.76
N ALA A 163 -29.63 16.02 13.98
CA ALA A 163 -29.58 14.57 13.88
C ALA A 163 -30.91 14.09 13.29
N SER A 164 -30.85 13.13 12.37
CA SER A 164 -32.03 12.42 11.89
C SER A 164 -32.88 11.93 13.07
N PRO A 165 -34.21 11.82 12.95
CA PRO A 165 -35.08 11.58 14.07
C PRO A 165 -34.84 10.18 14.64
N HIS A 166 -34.12 10.08 15.77
CA HIS A 166 -34.38 9.01 16.71
C HIS A 166 -35.80 9.21 17.24
N LYS A 167 -36.72 8.51 16.57
CA LYS A 167 -38.08 8.24 17.02
C LYS A 167 -38.00 7.53 18.37
N LEU A 168 -38.07 8.29 19.46
CA LEU A 168 -38.73 7.80 20.66
C LEU A 168 -40.17 8.30 20.62
N LEU A 169 -41.08 7.33 20.46
CA LEU A 169 -42.54 7.43 20.65
C LEU A 169 -43.35 8.12 19.53
N LYS A 170 -43.52 7.39 18.41
CA LYS A 170 -44.85 6.99 17.88
C LYS A 170 -44.67 6.24 16.55
N LYS A 171 -44.70 4.91 16.60
CA LYS A 171 -45.15 4.08 15.47
C LYS A 171 -46.23 3.14 15.99
N LYS A 172 -47.40 3.18 15.34
CA LYS A 172 -48.52 2.26 15.55
C LYS A 172 -48.04 0.83 15.28
N GLY A 173 -48.45 -0.06 16.16
CA GLY A 173 -47.96 -1.43 16.31
C GLY A 173 -47.63 -1.59 17.78
N ALA A 174 -48.60 -2.04 18.56
CA ALA A 174 -48.41 -2.24 20.00
C ALA A 174 -47.25 -3.22 20.21
N PRO A 175 -46.18 -2.86 20.93
CA PRO A 175 -45.41 -3.86 21.64
C PRO A 175 -46.34 -4.43 22.71
N ALA A 176 -46.42 -5.76 22.81
CA ALA A 176 -47.17 -6.40 23.86
C ALA A 176 -46.61 -5.89 25.19
N ARG A 177 -47.40 -5.11 25.90
CA ARG A 177 -47.12 -4.73 27.28
C ARG A 177 -47.55 -5.91 28.12
N ASP A 178 -46.62 -6.51 28.83
CA ASP A 178 -46.87 -7.26 30.03
C ASP A 178 -47.58 -6.34 31.05
N GLU A 179 -48.37 -6.95 31.95
CA GLU A 179 -49.36 -6.28 32.80
C GLU A 179 -48.79 -5.16 33.71
N ASP A 180 -47.45 -5.02 33.80
CA ASP A 180 -46.74 -4.02 34.59
C ASP A 180 -46.02 -2.90 33.79
N GLY A 181 -46.05 -2.91 32.44
CA GLY A 181 -45.73 -1.73 31.62
C GLY A 181 -44.26 -1.38 31.40
N ASP A 182 -43.33 -2.34 31.41
CA ASP A 182 -41.91 -2.12 31.09
C ASP A 182 -41.58 -2.26 29.58
N ILE A 183 -40.47 -1.66 29.14
CA ILE A 183 -39.97 -1.64 27.74
C ILE A 183 -38.90 -2.74 27.56
N GLU A 184 -39.01 -3.57 26.52
CA GLU A 184 -37.99 -4.55 26.10
C GLU A 184 -36.68 -3.86 25.67
N PHE A 185 -35.54 -4.50 26.00
CA PHE A 185 -34.19 -4.04 25.69
C PHE A 185 -33.90 -4.11 24.17
N GLU A 186 -33.41 -3.00 23.61
CA GLU A 186 -32.65 -3.00 22.35
C GLU A 186 -31.25 -2.41 22.60
N ASP A 187 -30.24 -3.09 22.06
CA ASP A 187 -28.84 -2.67 22.01
C ASP A 187 -28.71 -1.36 21.22
N ALA A 188 -28.20 -0.31 21.84
CA ALA A 188 -27.95 0.97 21.17
C ALA A 188 -26.58 1.55 21.53
N ILE A 189 -25.59 1.14 20.74
CA ILE A 189 -24.32 1.84 20.55
C ILE A 189 -24.62 3.22 19.97
N SER A 190 -24.34 4.28 20.74
CA SER A 190 -23.97 5.58 20.15
C SER A 190 -23.12 6.38 21.14
N SER A 191 -21.83 6.47 20.82
CA SER A 191 -20.86 7.30 21.52
C SER A 191 -21.05 8.77 21.09
N ALA A 192 -21.45 9.64 22.01
CA ALA A 192 -21.38 11.08 21.83
C ALA A 192 -20.12 11.63 22.54
N THR A 193 -19.28 12.33 21.78
CA THR A 193 -17.99 12.90 22.20
C THR A 193 -18.13 13.93 23.34
N ALA A 194 -17.39 13.71 24.42
CA ALA A 194 -17.53 14.39 25.72
C ALA A 194 -17.09 15.88 25.78
N SER A 195 -16.50 16.46 24.74
CA SER A 195 -15.81 17.76 24.88
C SER A 195 -16.71 19.01 24.82
N ASN A 196 -17.95 18.91 24.31
CA ASN A 196 -18.85 20.06 24.17
C ASN A 196 -19.97 20.15 25.23
N ALA A 197 -20.19 19.11 26.04
CA ALA A 197 -21.32 19.03 26.97
C ALA A 197 -21.24 20.04 28.14
N ASN A 198 -20.04 20.37 28.62
CA ASN A 198 -19.88 21.18 29.85
C ASN A 198 -20.37 22.63 29.73
N LYS A 199 -20.36 23.24 28.53
CA LYS A 199 -20.84 24.62 28.35
C LYS A 199 -22.36 24.71 28.19
N GLU A 200 -23.03 23.62 27.83
CA GLU A 200 -24.48 23.64 27.55
C GLU A 200 -25.34 23.64 28.81
N TYR A 201 -24.85 23.10 29.93
CA TYR A 201 -25.61 22.96 31.17
C TYR A 201 -25.21 23.95 32.26
N GLU A 202 -24.17 24.77 32.04
CA GLU A 202 -23.55 25.64 33.05
C GLU A 202 -24.56 26.59 33.71
N LEU A 203 -25.45 27.23 32.94
CA LEU A 203 -26.44 28.15 33.50
C LEU A 203 -27.47 27.43 34.39
N ALA A 204 -27.94 26.26 33.96
CA ALA A 204 -28.90 25.46 34.73
C ALA A 204 -28.26 24.93 36.02
N LEU A 205 -27.02 24.44 35.95
CA LEU A 205 -26.28 23.96 37.11
C LEU A 205 -26.11 25.06 38.16
N VAL A 206 -25.67 26.26 37.77
CA VAL A 206 -25.54 27.41 38.70
C VAL A 206 -26.88 27.73 39.39
N CYS A 207 -27.99 27.67 38.66
CA CYS A 207 -29.31 27.91 39.23
C CYS A 207 -29.77 26.75 40.14
N PHE A 208 -29.50 25.49 39.79
CA PHE A 208 -29.82 24.34 40.65
C PHE A 208 -28.96 24.28 41.90
N ASP A 209 -27.67 24.63 41.84
CA ASP A 209 -26.81 24.75 43.02
C ASP A 209 -27.31 25.84 43.97
N LYS A 210 -27.77 26.98 43.42
CA LYS A 210 -28.43 28.02 44.21
C LYS A 210 -29.73 27.51 44.84
N ALA A 211 -30.57 26.81 44.08
CA ALA A 211 -31.79 26.20 44.61
C ALA A 211 -31.49 25.20 45.74
N ALA A 212 -30.43 24.38 45.60
CA ALA A 212 -29.97 23.44 46.63
C ALA A 212 -29.49 24.15 47.90
N VAL A 213 -28.76 25.27 47.79
CA VAL A 213 -28.38 26.09 48.97
C VAL A 213 -29.62 26.61 49.71
N TYR A 214 -30.67 27.02 48.98
CA TYR A 214 -31.93 27.43 49.62
C TYR A 214 -32.72 26.25 50.20
N ALA A 215 -32.63 25.07 49.60
CA ALA A 215 -33.17 23.84 50.18
C ALA A 215 -32.48 23.49 51.50
N ASP A 216 -31.14 23.54 51.57
CA ASP A 216 -30.38 23.31 52.80
C ASP A 216 -30.71 24.35 53.88
N LYS A 217 -30.84 25.63 53.50
CA LYS A 217 -31.29 26.70 54.41
C LYS A 217 -32.70 26.45 54.92
N TYR A 218 -33.60 25.94 54.07
CA TYR A 218 -34.95 25.60 54.47
C TYR A 218 -34.96 24.46 55.48
N MET A 219 -34.17 23.40 55.24
CA MET A 219 -34.03 22.27 56.15
C MET A 219 -33.47 22.71 57.51
N ASN A 220 -32.40 23.50 57.52
CA ASN A 220 -31.79 24.00 58.77
C ASN A 220 -32.71 24.97 59.54
N ALA A 221 -33.48 25.80 58.82
CA ALA A 221 -34.45 26.73 59.42
C ALA A 221 -35.71 26.00 59.96
N ALA A 222 -36.16 24.95 59.29
CA ALA A 222 -37.27 24.13 59.75
C ALA A 222 -36.92 23.38 61.05
N ILE A 223 -35.72 22.79 61.12
CA ILE A 223 -35.22 22.09 62.33
C ILE A 223 -35.06 23.05 63.51
N SER A 224 -34.58 24.28 63.26
CA SER A 224 -34.45 25.29 64.32
C SER A 224 -35.80 25.88 64.77
N SER A 225 -36.83 25.86 63.92
CA SER A 225 -38.20 26.22 64.32
C SER A 225 -38.87 25.13 65.18
N GLU A 226 -38.64 23.85 64.87
CA GLU A 226 -39.12 22.71 65.68
C GLU A 226 -38.51 22.71 67.09
N ASN A 227 -37.23 23.05 67.23
CA ASN A 227 -36.55 23.14 68.53
C ASN A 227 -36.96 24.35 69.40
N SER A 228 -37.76 25.29 68.87
CA SER A 228 -38.19 26.50 69.60
C SER A 228 -39.58 26.39 70.23
N SER A 229 -40.32 25.31 69.94
CA SER A 229 -41.55 24.93 70.62
C SER A 229 -41.32 23.69 71.47
N SER A 230 -41.26 23.89 72.78
CA SER A 230 -41.15 22.91 73.88
C SER A 230 -39.87 22.06 73.96
N LEU A 231 -39.13 22.27 75.05
CA LEU A 231 -38.34 21.23 75.69
C LEU A 231 -39.28 20.08 76.09
N ASP A 232 -39.07 18.90 75.51
CA ASP A 232 -38.95 17.67 76.28
C ASP A 232 -38.19 16.62 75.48
N SER A 233 -37.05 16.22 76.04
CA SER A 233 -36.15 15.22 75.50
C SER A 233 -36.66 13.82 75.83
N SER A 234 -37.54 13.25 75.00
CA SER A 234 -37.72 11.79 74.80
C SER A 234 -38.91 11.46 73.89
N ALA A 235 -38.72 11.41 72.57
CA ALA A 235 -39.63 10.70 71.65
C ALA A 235 -38.95 10.49 70.29
N ILE A 236 -38.18 9.42 70.18
CA ILE A 236 -37.82 8.84 68.88
C ILE A 236 -38.99 7.91 68.53
N MET A 237 -39.57 8.10 67.34
CA MET A 237 -40.70 7.35 66.74
C MET A 237 -42.10 7.84 67.12
N SER A 238 -42.66 8.75 66.30
CA SER A 238 -44.11 8.93 66.17
C SER A 238 -44.49 9.11 64.69
N ASP A 239 -45.27 8.15 64.17
CA ASP A 239 -45.97 8.17 62.88
C ASP A 239 -47.12 9.20 62.89
N GLU A 240 -46.81 10.49 63.03
CA GLU A 240 -47.80 11.55 62.78
C GLU A 240 -47.73 12.03 61.32
N PRO A 241 -48.87 12.14 60.62
CA PRO A 241 -48.89 12.64 59.25
C PRO A 241 -48.41 14.10 59.21
N LEU A 242 -47.41 14.37 58.37
CA LEU A 242 -46.94 15.73 58.12
C LEU A 242 -48.10 16.63 57.64
N ASP A 243 -48.11 17.89 58.07
CA ASP A 243 -48.99 18.91 57.52
C ASP A 243 -48.78 19.01 55.98
N LYS A 244 -49.87 19.18 55.20
CA LYS A 244 -49.83 19.27 53.73
C LYS A 244 -48.87 20.36 53.23
N SER A 245 -48.68 21.41 54.03
CA SER A 245 -47.73 22.50 53.77
C SER A 245 -46.26 22.06 53.85
N THR A 246 -45.90 21.25 54.85
CA THR A 246 -44.54 20.76 55.06
C THR A 246 -44.19 19.61 54.12
N ASP A 247 -45.14 18.71 53.86
CA ASP A 247 -45.01 17.63 52.86
C ASP A 247 -44.75 18.18 51.44
N SER A 248 -45.51 19.22 51.04
CA SER A 248 -45.32 19.94 49.78
C SER A 248 -43.93 20.62 49.69
N ALA A 249 -43.43 21.14 50.82
CA ALA A 249 -42.11 21.77 50.88
C ALA A 249 -40.97 20.74 50.78
N LEU A 250 -41.07 19.62 51.49
CA LEU A 250 -40.10 18.53 51.40
C LEU A 250 -40.10 17.87 50.01
N SER A 251 -41.28 17.67 49.42
CA SER A 251 -41.41 17.21 48.03
C SER A 251 -40.77 18.17 47.04
N ALA A 252 -40.90 19.48 47.26
CA ALA A 252 -40.24 20.48 46.42
C ALA A 252 -38.71 20.43 46.54
N ILE A 253 -38.18 20.18 47.75
CA ILE A 253 -36.74 20.00 47.97
C ILE A 253 -36.24 18.72 47.29
N LEU A 254 -36.94 17.60 47.45
CA LEU A 254 -36.60 16.34 46.79
C LEU A 254 -36.55 16.50 45.26
N ASN A 255 -37.54 17.19 44.68
CA ASN A 255 -37.55 17.48 43.25
C ASN A 255 -36.35 18.34 42.82
N VAL A 256 -35.89 19.29 43.65
CA VAL A 256 -34.68 20.07 43.38
C VAL A 256 -33.43 19.18 43.39
N CYS A 257 -33.32 18.25 44.35
CA CYS A 257 -32.23 17.28 44.40
C CYS A 257 -32.21 16.39 43.15
N ILE A 258 -33.37 15.87 42.72
CA ILE A 258 -33.51 15.05 41.52
C ILE A 258 -33.19 15.86 40.25
N ASP A 259 -33.76 17.07 40.09
CA ASP A 259 -33.51 17.91 38.92
C ASP A 259 -32.03 18.30 38.82
N ARG A 260 -31.38 18.57 39.96
CA ARG A 260 -29.94 18.85 40.04
C ARG A 260 -29.12 17.62 39.67
N ALA A 261 -29.49 16.44 40.17
CA ALA A 261 -28.84 15.18 39.81
C ALA A 261 -28.95 14.88 38.31
N ASP A 262 -30.12 15.08 37.70
CA ASP A 262 -30.33 14.89 36.26
C ASP A 262 -29.46 15.86 35.45
N CYS A 263 -29.37 17.11 35.88
CA CYS A 263 -28.55 18.12 35.23
C CYS A 263 -27.05 17.78 35.33
N LEU A 264 -26.57 17.32 36.50
CA LEU A 264 -25.19 16.89 36.71
C LEU A 264 -24.85 15.64 35.91
N TYR A 265 -25.77 14.68 35.85
CA TYR A 265 -25.62 13.46 35.07
C TYR A 265 -25.48 13.75 33.58
N ARG A 266 -26.35 14.61 33.02
CA ARG A 266 -26.26 15.07 31.61
C ARG A 266 -24.98 15.85 31.30
N SER A 267 -24.39 16.52 32.29
CA SER A 267 -23.07 17.16 32.16
C SER A 267 -21.89 16.20 32.34
N ASN A 268 -22.13 14.89 32.37
CA ASN A 268 -21.14 13.84 32.59
C ASN A 268 -20.43 13.90 33.97
N ASN A 269 -21.06 14.53 34.97
CA ASN A 269 -20.59 14.55 36.35
C ASN A 269 -21.38 13.53 37.18
N VAL A 270 -21.05 12.25 37.00
CA VAL A 270 -21.75 11.12 37.61
C VAL A 270 -21.61 11.13 39.14
N GLN A 271 -20.42 11.44 39.66
CA GLN A 271 -20.18 11.53 41.11
C GLN A 271 -21.01 12.64 41.76
N GLY A 272 -21.07 13.82 41.12
CA GLY A 272 -21.91 14.94 41.59
C GLY A 272 -23.40 14.61 41.53
N SER A 273 -23.84 13.90 40.48
CA SER A 273 -25.22 13.42 40.36
C SER A 273 -25.59 12.46 41.48
N PHE A 274 -24.72 11.48 41.76
CA PHE A 274 -24.92 10.53 42.86
C PHE A 274 -25.02 11.26 44.19
N ALA A 275 -24.11 12.19 44.49
CA ALA A 275 -24.15 12.99 45.71
C ALA A 275 -25.45 13.81 45.86
N ALA A 276 -26.00 14.34 44.76
CA ALA A 276 -27.25 15.08 44.79
C ALA A 276 -28.47 14.18 45.09
N ILE A 277 -28.49 12.95 44.56
CA ILE A 277 -29.52 11.96 44.93
C ILE A 277 -29.37 11.53 46.39
N GLN A 278 -28.15 11.31 46.87
CA GLN A 278 -27.89 11.00 48.29
C GLN A 278 -28.38 12.11 49.23
N GLN A 279 -28.30 13.38 48.83
CA GLN A 279 -28.90 14.49 49.59
C GLN A 279 -30.43 14.38 49.65
N GLY A 280 -31.08 14.00 48.55
CA GLY A 280 -32.52 13.71 48.51
C GLY A 280 -32.90 12.48 49.35
N LYS A 281 -32.06 11.44 49.35
CA LYS A 281 -32.24 10.19 50.12
C LYS A 281 -32.39 10.45 51.63
N LYS A 282 -31.77 11.50 52.17
CA LYS A 282 -31.94 11.91 53.59
C LYS A 282 -33.39 12.26 53.97
N LEU A 283 -34.24 12.58 52.99
CA LEU A 283 -35.64 12.93 53.19
C LEU A 283 -36.59 11.72 53.15
N ILE A 284 -36.08 10.53 52.83
CA ILE A 284 -36.89 9.33 52.61
C ILE A 284 -37.72 8.92 53.83
N HIS A 285 -37.15 8.98 55.03
CA HIS A 285 -37.88 8.66 56.26
C HIS A 285 -39.08 9.61 56.50
N LYS A 286 -39.04 10.83 55.94
CA LYS A 286 -40.14 11.81 56.00
C LYS A 286 -41.09 11.73 54.79
N LEU A 287 -40.67 11.10 53.69
CA LEU A 287 -41.42 10.95 52.43
C LEU A 287 -41.44 9.48 51.95
N PRO A 288 -42.05 8.56 52.71
CA PRO A 288 -42.03 7.12 52.39
C PRO A 288 -42.69 6.79 51.03
N HIS A 289 -43.62 7.62 50.56
CA HIS A 289 -44.28 7.43 49.26
C HIS A 289 -43.38 7.71 48.04
N GLU A 290 -42.24 8.39 48.22
CA GLU A 290 -41.28 8.71 47.15
C GLU A 290 -40.14 7.68 47.01
N ILE A 291 -40.02 6.73 47.94
CA ILE A 291 -38.94 5.70 47.93
C ILE A 291 -38.87 4.97 46.59
N GLN A 292 -40.02 4.49 46.11
CA GLN A 292 -40.10 3.74 44.86
C GLN A 292 -39.65 4.59 43.66
N ARG A 293 -39.94 5.90 43.68
CA ARG A 293 -39.55 6.82 42.61
C ARG A 293 -38.04 7.03 42.61
N ILE A 294 -37.42 7.21 43.78
CA ILE A 294 -35.96 7.38 43.91
C ILE A 294 -35.24 6.10 43.48
N ALA A 295 -35.68 4.94 43.98
CA ALA A 295 -35.11 3.64 43.60
C ALA A 295 -35.14 3.39 42.08
N MET A 296 -36.23 3.81 41.41
CA MET A 296 -36.37 3.73 39.96
C MET A 296 -35.42 4.68 39.22
N ILE A 297 -35.24 5.90 39.73
CA ILE A 297 -34.30 6.88 39.14
C ILE A 297 -32.86 6.35 39.22
N GLU A 298 -32.46 5.84 40.38
CA GLU A 298 -31.13 5.24 40.57
C GLU A 298 -30.91 4.02 39.67
N TYR A 299 -31.91 3.15 39.54
CA TYR A 299 -31.87 2.02 38.61
C TYR A 299 -31.71 2.49 37.15
N ASN A 300 -32.45 3.51 36.72
CA ASN A 300 -32.38 4.00 35.35
C ASN A 300 -31.03 4.65 35.03
N TYR A 301 -30.43 5.40 35.97
CA TYR A 301 -29.06 5.90 35.80
C TYR A 301 -28.05 4.77 35.73
N ALA A 302 -28.22 3.73 36.56
CA ALA A 302 -27.37 2.56 36.48
C ALA A 302 -27.48 1.83 35.13
N VAL A 303 -28.69 1.66 34.58
CA VAL A 303 -28.92 1.06 33.26
C VAL A 303 -28.21 1.86 32.16
N ASP A 304 -28.32 3.18 32.18
CA ASP A 304 -27.67 4.05 31.19
C ASP A 304 -26.13 3.99 31.30
N LEU A 305 -25.57 4.03 32.52
CA LEU A 305 -24.13 3.83 32.74
C LEU A 305 -23.65 2.45 32.29
N ASN A 306 -24.46 1.41 32.52
CA ASN A 306 -24.15 0.04 32.11
C ASN A 306 -24.14 -0.08 30.57
N GLY A 307 -25.06 0.60 29.87
CA GLY A 307 -25.07 0.71 28.42
C GLY A 307 -23.86 1.47 27.85
N GLN A 308 -23.27 2.38 28.63
CA GLN A 308 -22.02 3.08 28.31
C GLN A 308 -20.76 2.29 28.71
N LEU A 309 -20.90 1.04 29.18
CA LEU A 309 -19.81 0.18 29.64
C LEU A 309 -19.06 0.72 30.88
N ARG A 310 -19.66 1.62 31.66
CA ARG A 310 -19.06 2.24 32.87
C ARG A 310 -19.39 1.48 34.14
N TYR A 311 -19.03 0.20 34.16
CA TYR A 311 -19.49 -0.77 35.17
C TYR A 311 -19.12 -0.43 36.63
N GLU A 312 -17.92 0.12 36.87
CA GLU A 312 -17.49 0.51 38.22
C GLU A 312 -18.37 1.61 38.82
N GLU A 313 -18.79 2.55 37.97
CA GLU A 313 -19.66 3.65 38.37
C GLU A 313 -21.11 3.19 38.50
N THR A 314 -21.55 2.18 37.74
CA THR A 314 -22.89 1.56 37.82
C THR A 314 -23.15 0.87 39.16
N ILE A 315 -22.17 0.15 39.70
CA ILE A 315 -22.30 -0.68 40.92
C ILE A 315 -22.92 0.07 42.12
N PRO A 316 -22.43 1.26 42.54
CA PRO A 316 -23.01 1.98 43.68
C PRO A 316 -24.47 2.38 43.45
N TRP A 317 -24.85 2.81 42.23
CA TRP A 317 -26.24 3.13 41.92
C TRP A 317 -27.18 1.93 42.05
N LEU A 318 -26.73 0.74 41.64
CA LEU A 318 -27.53 -0.48 41.76
C LEU A 318 -27.64 -0.99 43.19
N LYS A 319 -26.58 -0.86 43.99
CA LYS A 319 -26.62 -1.19 45.42
C LYS A 319 -27.63 -0.32 46.15
N ASP A 320 -27.54 0.99 45.95
CA ASP A 320 -28.44 1.95 46.56
C ASP A 320 -29.90 1.73 46.13
N SER A 321 -30.12 1.46 44.84
CA SER A 321 -31.46 1.14 44.30
C SER A 321 -32.02 -0.13 44.94
N PHE A 322 -31.20 -1.16 45.14
CA PHE A 322 -31.59 -2.40 45.79
C PHE A 322 -31.98 -2.17 47.26
N GLU A 323 -31.14 -1.48 48.04
CA GLU A 323 -31.42 -1.14 49.45
C GLU A 323 -32.71 -0.33 49.58
N LEU A 324 -32.98 0.60 48.66
CA LEU A 324 -34.23 1.38 48.68
C LEU A 324 -35.45 0.51 48.39
N TYR A 325 -35.33 -0.47 47.50
CA TYR A 325 -36.43 -1.39 47.24
C TYR A 325 -36.69 -2.34 48.42
N GLU A 326 -35.72 -2.64 49.28
CA GLU A 326 -35.92 -3.40 50.53
C GLU A 326 -36.79 -2.63 51.54
N LEU A 327 -36.75 -1.30 51.51
CA LEU A 327 -37.56 -0.44 52.38
C LEU A 327 -39.02 -0.29 51.92
N VAL A 328 -39.36 -0.75 50.71
CA VAL A 328 -40.73 -0.73 50.17
C VAL A 328 -41.46 -1.99 50.63
N ALA A 329 -42.69 -1.82 51.15
CA ALA A 329 -43.52 -2.87 51.74
C ALA A 329 -43.40 -4.25 51.06
N GLU A 330 -43.17 -5.27 51.90
CA GLU A 330 -42.81 -6.63 51.51
C GLU A 330 -43.75 -7.23 50.45
N GLY A 331 -43.16 -7.75 49.37
CA GLY A 331 -43.84 -8.50 48.31
C GLY A 331 -44.04 -7.73 46.99
N LYS A 332 -44.23 -6.41 47.00
CA LYS A 332 -44.44 -5.62 45.76
C LYS A 332 -43.16 -5.25 45.00
N SER A 333 -42.00 -5.47 45.60
CA SER A 333 -40.69 -5.06 45.08
C SER A 333 -39.77 -6.22 44.69
N LEU A 334 -40.12 -7.49 44.97
CA LEU A 334 -39.23 -8.64 44.76
C LEU A 334 -38.76 -8.80 43.31
N GLN A 335 -39.65 -8.61 42.33
CA GLN A 335 -39.26 -8.65 40.91
C GLN A 335 -38.27 -7.54 40.56
N LYS A 336 -38.50 -6.31 41.05
CA LYS A 336 -37.61 -5.16 40.83
C LYS A 336 -36.26 -5.36 41.51
N GLN A 337 -36.25 -5.85 42.75
CA GLN A 337 -35.04 -6.20 43.50
C GLN A 337 -34.23 -7.28 42.76
N SER A 338 -34.88 -8.36 42.29
CA SER A 338 -34.20 -9.42 41.53
C SER A 338 -33.61 -8.89 40.21
N ARG A 339 -34.31 -7.98 39.52
CA ARG A 339 -33.82 -7.34 38.28
C ARG A 339 -32.61 -6.45 38.55
N THR A 340 -32.64 -5.67 39.63
CA THR A 340 -31.49 -4.86 40.08
C THR A 340 -30.29 -5.74 40.41
N LEU A 341 -30.49 -6.83 41.15
CA LEU A 341 -29.42 -7.78 41.51
C LEU A 341 -28.82 -8.49 40.28
N ARG A 342 -29.61 -8.85 39.26
CA ARG A 342 -29.09 -9.43 38.01
C ARG A 342 -28.22 -8.45 37.23
N LEU A 343 -28.66 -7.19 37.12
CA LEU A 343 -27.87 -6.15 36.48
C LEU A 343 -26.58 -5.88 37.26
N LEU A 344 -26.66 -5.85 38.59
CA LEU A 344 -25.51 -5.68 39.48
C LEU A 344 -24.52 -6.84 39.34
N SER A 345 -25.04 -8.07 39.28
CA SER A 345 -24.27 -9.27 39.00
C SER A 345 -23.54 -9.15 37.65
N ASN A 346 -24.22 -8.70 36.60
CA ASN A 346 -23.59 -8.46 35.30
C ASN A 346 -22.49 -7.38 35.36
N SER A 347 -22.71 -6.26 36.07
CA SER A 347 -21.64 -5.26 36.25
C SER A 347 -20.45 -5.81 37.05
N TYR A 348 -20.68 -6.72 38.00
CA TYR A 348 -19.62 -7.42 38.71
C TYR A 348 -18.84 -8.42 37.84
N LEU A 349 -19.53 -9.07 36.89
CA LEU A 349 -18.91 -9.95 35.90
C LEU A 349 -17.87 -9.17 35.07
N GLU A 350 -18.26 -8.01 34.55
CA GLU A 350 -17.41 -7.19 33.67
C GLU A 350 -16.25 -6.50 34.41
N THR A 351 -16.41 -6.23 35.72
CA THR A 351 -15.34 -5.69 36.58
C THR A 351 -14.43 -6.79 37.18
N GLY A 352 -14.71 -8.07 36.91
CA GLY A 352 -13.93 -9.20 37.40
C GLY A 352 -14.16 -9.58 38.87
N ASN A 353 -15.14 -9.00 39.56
CA ASN A 353 -15.46 -9.34 40.95
C ASN A 353 -16.48 -10.49 41.03
N LEU A 354 -16.00 -11.68 40.67
CA LEU A 354 -16.85 -12.84 40.39
C LEU A 354 -17.63 -13.37 41.59
N GLU A 355 -17.06 -13.37 42.80
CA GLU A 355 -17.75 -13.87 44.00
C GLU A 355 -18.91 -12.97 44.42
N ASN A 356 -18.74 -11.64 44.35
CA ASN A 356 -19.82 -10.70 44.63
C ASN A 356 -20.92 -10.79 43.56
N GLY A 357 -20.53 -10.94 42.29
CA GLY A 357 -21.45 -11.19 41.18
C GLY A 357 -22.26 -12.47 41.38
N LEU A 358 -21.60 -13.56 41.81
CA LEU A 358 -22.24 -14.83 42.09
C LEU A 358 -23.23 -14.74 43.28
N ASN A 359 -22.84 -14.08 44.36
CA ASN A 359 -23.76 -13.86 45.50
C ASN A 359 -25.01 -13.08 45.08
N CYS A 360 -24.84 -12.03 44.27
CA CYS A 360 -25.96 -11.24 43.76
C CYS A 360 -26.92 -12.08 42.90
N ILE A 361 -26.40 -12.95 42.02
CA ILE A 361 -27.26 -13.79 41.18
C ILE A 361 -27.97 -14.90 41.98
N THR A 362 -27.29 -15.51 42.96
CA THR A 362 -27.92 -16.48 43.85
C THR A 362 -29.05 -15.83 44.67
N MET A 363 -28.82 -14.62 45.20
CA MET A 363 -29.87 -13.85 45.87
C MET A 363 -31.02 -13.53 44.92
N ALA A 364 -30.74 -13.06 43.70
CA ALA A 364 -31.77 -12.77 42.71
C ALA A 364 -32.62 -14.00 42.38
N ASN A 365 -31.99 -15.15 42.18
CA ASN A 365 -32.67 -16.41 41.85
C ASN A 365 -33.49 -16.96 43.03
N ASN A 366 -33.05 -16.76 44.28
CA ASN A 366 -33.82 -17.11 45.46
C ASN A 366 -35.10 -16.26 45.61
N MET A 367 -35.07 -15.01 45.15
CA MET A 367 -36.20 -14.08 45.22
C MET A 367 -37.17 -14.26 44.06
N CYS A 368 -36.64 -14.36 42.85
CA CYS A 368 -37.40 -14.58 41.63
C CYS A 368 -36.52 -15.38 40.66
N LYS A 369 -36.75 -16.68 40.55
CA LYS A 369 -35.98 -17.53 39.63
C LYS A 369 -36.50 -17.32 38.21
N THR A 370 -35.63 -16.92 37.29
CA THR A 370 -35.95 -16.82 35.86
C THR A 370 -34.89 -17.52 35.02
N PRO A 371 -35.21 -17.91 33.77
CA PRO A 371 -34.24 -18.55 32.89
C PRO A 371 -32.97 -17.71 32.66
N GLN A 372 -33.12 -16.38 32.50
CA GLN A 372 -31.98 -15.48 32.34
C GLN A 372 -31.11 -15.44 33.61
N GLY A 373 -31.74 -15.58 34.78
CA GLY A 373 -31.04 -15.68 36.05
C GLY A 373 -30.23 -16.96 36.19
N ILE A 374 -30.77 -18.09 35.75
CA ILE A 374 -30.06 -19.38 35.75
C ILE A 374 -28.95 -19.38 34.69
N PHE A 375 -29.16 -18.76 33.52
CA PHE A 375 -28.11 -18.57 32.51
C PHE A 375 -26.91 -17.80 33.07
N LEU A 376 -27.14 -16.68 33.76
CA LEU A 376 -26.07 -15.93 34.42
C LEU A 376 -25.37 -16.79 35.47
N GLU A 377 -26.12 -17.55 36.26
CA GLU A 377 -25.56 -18.48 37.25
C GLU A 377 -24.65 -19.55 36.60
N VAL A 378 -25.07 -20.16 35.48
CA VAL A 378 -24.24 -21.06 34.67
C VAL A 378 -22.96 -20.36 34.21
N LYS A 379 -23.07 -19.12 33.71
CA LYS A 379 -21.93 -18.32 33.26
C LYS A 379 -20.92 -18.06 34.39
N PHE A 380 -21.39 -17.67 35.58
CA PHE A 380 -20.52 -17.50 36.75
C PHE A 380 -19.85 -18.81 37.18
N TYR A 381 -20.60 -19.91 37.28
CA TYR A 381 -20.01 -21.20 37.63
C TYR A 381 -19.00 -21.69 36.59
N ALA A 382 -19.26 -21.45 35.29
CA ALA A 382 -18.32 -21.78 34.22
C ALA A 382 -17.01 -20.99 34.35
N ILE A 383 -17.08 -19.67 34.55
CA ILE A 383 -15.89 -18.80 34.71
C ILE A 383 -15.11 -19.13 35.99
N LEU A 384 -15.81 -19.39 37.09
CA LEU A 384 -15.22 -19.81 38.37
C LEU A 384 -14.75 -21.27 38.38
N ARG A 385 -14.94 -22.02 37.29
CA ARG A 385 -14.62 -23.45 37.15
C ARG A 385 -15.27 -24.35 38.21
N ARG A 386 -16.51 -24.03 38.60
CA ARG A 386 -17.34 -24.84 39.51
C ARG A 386 -18.18 -25.83 38.70
N GLU A 387 -17.54 -26.91 38.25
CA GLU A 387 -18.08 -27.85 37.26
C GLU A 387 -19.42 -28.49 37.68
N GLU A 388 -19.53 -28.98 38.91
CA GLU A 388 -20.74 -29.67 39.39
C GLU A 388 -21.95 -28.71 39.46
N GLN A 389 -21.73 -27.48 39.92
CA GLN A 389 -22.78 -26.46 39.98
C GLN A 389 -23.15 -25.98 38.57
N ALA A 390 -22.17 -25.78 37.68
CA ALA A 390 -22.41 -25.43 36.29
C ALA A 390 -23.25 -26.49 35.56
N GLU A 391 -22.92 -27.78 35.73
CA GLU A 391 -23.68 -28.89 35.13
C GLU A 391 -25.13 -28.90 35.66
N ARG A 392 -25.32 -28.79 36.98
CA ARG A 392 -26.67 -28.79 37.58
C ARG A 392 -27.53 -27.63 37.06
N SER A 393 -27.01 -26.41 37.08
CA SER A 393 -27.75 -25.23 36.61
C SER A 393 -27.99 -25.24 35.11
N LEU A 394 -27.04 -25.77 34.31
CA LEU A 394 -27.20 -25.89 32.85
C LEU A 394 -28.30 -26.90 32.50
N LEU A 395 -28.27 -28.09 33.12
CA LEU A 395 -29.28 -29.11 32.90
C LEU A 395 -30.65 -28.68 33.42
N GLU A 396 -30.69 -27.90 34.52
CA GLU A 396 -31.93 -27.26 34.97
C GLU A 396 -32.46 -26.29 33.91
N LEU A 397 -31.63 -25.36 33.42
CA LEU A 397 -32.03 -24.39 32.40
C LEU A 397 -32.59 -25.05 31.14
N ILE A 398 -31.95 -26.13 30.67
CA ILE A 398 -32.38 -26.87 29.46
C ILE A 398 -33.76 -27.52 29.65
N ARG A 399 -34.09 -27.97 30.86
CA ARG A 399 -35.38 -28.61 31.16
C ARG A 399 -36.52 -27.62 31.37
N LEU A 400 -36.22 -26.33 31.55
CA LEU A 400 -37.24 -25.30 31.75
C LEU A 400 -37.91 -24.93 30.43
N PRO A 401 -39.23 -25.12 30.29
CA PRO A 401 -39.96 -24.77 29.06
C PRO A 401 -39.86 -23.27 28.71
N GLU A 402 -39.75 -22.43 29.73
CA GLU A 402 -39.69 -20.96 29.61
C GLU A 402 -38.34 -20.44 29.10
N ALA A 403 -37.27 -21.25 29.12
CA ALA A 403 -35.92 -20.78 28.82
C ALA A 403 -35.70 -20.40 27.36
N GLY A 404 -36.51 -20.93 26.44
CA GLY A 404 -36.29 -20.75 25.01
C GLY A 404 -34.99 -21.43 24.53
N LEU A 405 -34.99 -21.90 23.28
CA LEU A 405 -33.85 -22.66 22.75
C LEU A 405 -32.57 -21.83 22.65
N ASP A 406 -32.69 -20.55 22.31
CA ASP A 406 -31.54 -19.65 22.13
C ASP A 406 -30.73 -19.47 23.41
N LEU A 407 -31.40 -19.32 24.55
CA LEU A 407 -30.76 -19.17 25.85
C LEU A 407 -30.06 -20.46 26.28
N ALA A 408 -30.67 -21.63 26.02
CA ALA A 408 -30.07 -22.93 26.31
C ALA A 408 -28.82 -23.19 25.45
N ILE A 409 -28.86 -22.85 24.15
CA ILE A 409 -27.68 -22.93 23.27
C ILE A 409 -26.60 -21.95 23.73
N ALA A 410 -26.96 -20.73 24.14
CA ALA A 410 -26.01 -19.76 24.68
C ALA A 410 -25.34 -20.30 25.95
N ALA A 411 -26.10 -20.90 26.86
CA ALA A 411 -25.56 -21.51 28.08
C ALA A 411 -24.56 -22.64 27.76
N CYS A 412 -24.86 -23.50 26.79
CA CYS A 412 -23.93 -24.53 26.32
C CYS A 412 -22.63 -23.93 25.78
N LYS A 413 -22.69 -22.78 25.09
CA LYS A 413 -21.51 -22.08 24.57
C LYS A 413 -20.62 -21.52 25.69
N GLU A 414 -21.19 -20.96 26.75
CA GLU A 414 -20.42 -20.45 27.90
C GLU A 414 -19.64 -21.59 28.59
N VAL A 415 -20.29 -22.74 28.81
CA VAL A 415 -19.67 -23.93 29.41
C VAL A 415 -18.60 -24.53 28.49
N PHE A 416 -18.83 -24.52 27.17
CA PHE A 416 -17.82 -24.90 26.19
C PHE A 416 -16.58 -24.00 26.24
N GLN A 417 -16.77 -22.67 26.31
CA GLN A 417 -15.67 -21.71 26.40
C GLN A 417 -14.85 -21.89 27.68
N ALA A 418 -15.47 -22.34 28.78
CA ALA A 418 -14.79 -22.72 30.02
C ALA A 418 -13.99 -24.04 29.91
N LYS A 419 -13.98 -24.70 28.74
CA LYS A 419 -13.35 -26.00 28.44
C LYS A 419 -13.96 -27.20 29.18
N MET A 420 -15.23 -27.10 29.56
CA MET A 420 -15.97 -28.19 30.21
C MET A 420 -16.67 -29.08 29.16
N MET A 421 -15.87 -29.93 28.51
CA MET A 421 -16.27 -30.64 27.28
C MET A 421 -17.35 -31.71 27.54
N GLU A 422 -17.20 -32.50 28.60
CA GLU A 422 -18.16 -33.56 28.94
C GLU A 422 -19.54 -32.99 29.29
N ILE A 423 -19.57 -31.91 30.07
CA ILE A 423 -20.81 -31.22 30.46
C ILE A 423 -21.51 -30.66 29.22
N THR A 424 -20.77 -30.02 28.32
CA THR A 424 -21.30 -29.49 27.05
C THR A 424 -21.89 -30.61 26.18
N ALA A 425 -21.19 -31.74 26.05
CA ALA A 425 -21.69 -32.88 25.27
C ALA A 425 -22.99 -33.46 25.87
N LYS A 426 -23.04 -33.64 27.19
CA LYS A 426 -24.26 -34.08 27.90
C LYS A 426 -25.43 -33.12 27.68
N ALA A 427 -25.17 -31.81 27.74
CA ALA A 427 -26.17 -30.76 27.54
C ALA A 427 -26.77 -30.78 26.12
N TYR A 428 -25.94 -30.90 25.09
CA TYR A 428 -26.43 -31.03 23.71
C TYR A 428 -27.20 -32.34 23.47
N LYS A 429 -26.79 -33.46 24.08
CA LYS A 429 -27.55 -34.72 24.03
C LYS A 429 -28.94 -34.55 24.65
N LEU A 430 -29.03 -33.93 25.82
CA LEU A 430 -30.32 -33.62 26.45
C LEU A 430 -31.19 -32.70 25.59
N LEU A 431 -30.60 -31.66 24.99
CA LEU A 431 -31.32 -30.79 24.05
C LEU A 431 -31.89 -31.58 22.87
N LEU A 432 -31.11 -32.49 22.29
CA LEU A 432 -31.54 -33.36 21.19
C LEU A 432 -32.61 -34.38 21.60
N GLU A 433 -32.59 -34.86 22.84
CA GLU A 433 -33.63 -35.74 23.39
C GLU A 433 -34.96 -34.97 23.56
N LEU A 434 -34.90 -33.77 24.15
CA LEU A 434 -36.07 -32.93 24.39
C LEU A 434 -36.71 -32.39 23.10
N HIS A 435 -35.90 -32.16 22.07
CA HIS A 435 -36.33 -31.58 20.80
C HIS A 435 -36.35 -32.61 19.67
N ALA A 436 -36.34 -33.91 19.99
CA ALA A 436 -36.40 -34.95 18.99
C ALA A 436 -37.68 -34.85 18.15
N SER A 437 -37.54 -34.96 16.83
CA SER A 437 -38.60 -34.81 15.84
C SER A 437 -39.30 -33.45 15.80
N THR A 438 -38.70 -32.41 16.40
CA THR A 438 -39.19 -31.03 16.30
C THR A 438 -38.56 -30.31 15.11
N GLU A 439 -39.18 -29.22 14.64
CA GLU A 439 -38.59 -28.37 13.60
C GLU A 439 -37.24 -27.77 14.02
N GLN A 440 -36.95 -27.66 15.33
CA GLN A 440 -35.71 -27.08 15.85
C GLN A 440 -34.53 -28.06 15.93
N GLU A 441 -34.78 -29.36 15.76
CA GLU A 441 -33.76 -30.41 15.84
C GLU A 441 -32.54 -30.17 14.92
N PRO A 442 -32.69 -29.76 13.64
CA PRO A 442 -31.55 -29.49 12.76
C PRO A 442 -30.63 -28.38 13.29
N ARG A 443 -31.22 -27.36 13.93
CA ARG A 443 -30.49 -26.24 14.53
C ARG A 443 -29.62 -26.70 15.70
N ILE A 444 -30.16 -27.59 16.53
CA ILE A 444 -29.42 -28.18 17.68
C ILE A 444 -28.31 -29.11 17.17
N LEU A 445 -28.62 -29.95 16.17
CA LEU A 445 -27.65 -30.84 15.54
C LEU A 445 -26.47 -30.06 14.96
N MET A 446 -26.71 -28.92 14.32
CA MET A 446 -25.60 -28.08 13.83
C MET A 446 -24.76 -27.46 14.93
N ARG A 447 -25.38 -26.96 16.01
CA ARG A 447 -24.61 -26.43 17.14
C ARG A 447 -23.79 -27.51 17.83
N TYR A 448 -24.35 -28.72 17.90
CA TYR A 448 -23.63 -29.87 18.44
C TYR A 448 -22.50 -30.33 17.52
N PHE A 449 -22.72 -30.33 16.20
CA PHE A 449 -21.67 -30.59 15.20
C PHE A 449 -20.52 -29.59 15.33
N ASP A 450 -20.82 -28.29 15.38
CA ASP A 450 -19.82 -27.23 15.58
C ASP A 450 -19.02 -27.43 16.87
N PHE A 451 -19.69 -27.83 17.97
CA PHE A 451 -19.03 -28.18 19.22
C PHE A 451 -18.08 -29.36 19.05
N LEU A 452 -18.55 -30.49 18.51
CA LEU A 452 -17.74 -31.70 18.39
C LEU A 452 -16.49 -31.48 17.53
N VAL A 453 -16.65 -30.81 16.40
CA VAL A 453 -15.55 -30.48 15.49
C VAL A 453 -14.48 -29.62 16.17
N ASN A 454 -14.90 -28.63 16.96
CA ASN A 454 -13.95 -27.76 17.67
C ASN A 454 -13.40 -28.40 18.95
N SER A 455 -14.05 -29.44 19.48
CA SER A 455 -13.64 -30.18 20.67
C SER A 455 -12.57 -31.24 20.40
N SER A 456 -12.60 -31.86 19.22
CA SER A 456 -11.67 -32.93 18.88
C SER A 456 -10.35 -32.35 18.39
N GLU A 457 -9.28 -32.50 19.18
CA GLU A 457 -7.91 -32.44 18.68
C GLU A 457 -7.68 -33.64 17.74
N THR A 458 -8.14 -33.49 16.49
CA THR A 458 -7.82 -34.24 15.26
C THR A 458 -7.26 -35.67 15.39
N SER A 459 -8.03 -36.67 14.94
CA SER A 459 -7.48 -37.80 14.15
C SER A 459 -8.53 -38.73 13.50
N SER A 460 -9.82 -38.66 13.85
CA SER A 460 -10.88 -39.33 13.09
C SER A 460 -12.23 -38.65 13.29
N LEU A 461 -13.12 -38.76 12.30
CA LEU A 461 -14.53 -38.50 12.49
C LEU A 461 -15.02 -39.45 13.59
N SER A 462 -15.28 -38.93 14.78
CA SER A 462 -15.97 -39.71 15.82
C SER A 462 -17.26 -40.28 15.23
N ASP A 463 -17.61 -41.53 15.57
CA ASP A 463 -18.90 -42.16 15.20
C ASP A 463 -20.09 -41.22 15.48
N GLU A 464 -19.94 -40.35 16.49
CA GLU A 464 -20.91 -39.34 16.87
C GLU A 464 -21.10 -38.24 15.81
N ILE A 465 -20.02 -37.78 15.18
CA ILE A 465 -20.10 -36.81 14.08
C ILE A 465 -20.79 -37.45 12.87
N GLU A 466 -20.41 -38.68 12.51
CA GLU A 466 -21.03 -39.39 11.39
C GLU A 466 -22.54 -39.60 11.61
N ASN A 467 -22.94 -39.92 12.84
CA ASN A 467 -24.35 -40.04 13.21
C ASN A 467 -25.10 -38.70 13.09
N ILE A 468 -24.49 -37.58 13.49
CA ILE A 468 -25.10 -36.25 13.31
C ILE A 468 -25.27 -35.93 11.83
N VAL A 469 -24.26 -36.19 10.99
CA VAL A 469 -24.35 -35.96 9.54
C VAL A 469 -25.46 -36.80 8.92
N LYS A 470 -25.54 -38.10 9.23
CA LYS A 470 -26.63 -38.99 8.76
C LYS A 470 -28.00 -38.46 9.18
N ARG A 471 -28.14 -38.00 10.42
CA ARG A 471 -29.39 -37.46 10.96
C ARG A 471 -29.79 -36.14 10.28
N LEU A 472 -28.84 -35.23 10.06
CA LEU A 472 -29.06 -33.97 9.32
C LEU A 472 -29.48 -34.24 7.87
N LEU A 473 -28.82 -35.17 7.17
CA LEU A 473 -29.18 -35.53 5.79
C LEU A 473 -30.59 -36.14 5.71
N ALA A 474 -30.95 -37.03 6.64
CA ALA A 474 -32.29 -37.61 6.72
C ALA A 474 -33.37 -36.55 6.99
N LEU A 475 -33.08 -35.57 7.86
CA LEU A 475 -33.99 -34.45 8.11
C LEU A 475 -34.10 -33.53 6.89
N ASN A 476 -33.00 -33.27 6.17
CA ASN A 476 -33.00 -32.45 4.97
C ASN A 476 -33.92 -33.03 3.88
N GLN A 477 -33.97 -34.36 3.73
CA GLN A 477 -34.91 -35.03 2.82
C GLN A 477 -36.37 -34.82 3.24
N ARG A 478 -36.66 -34.78 4.55
CA ARG A 478 -38.02 -34.61 5.09
C ARG A 478 -38.51 -33.15 5.04
N TYR A 479 -37.61 -32.20 5.24
CA TYR A 479 -37.92 -30.77 5.40
C TYR A 479 -37.31 -29.88 4.30
N GLN A 480 -37.12 -30.40 3.09
CA GLN A 480 -36.40 -29.73 2.00
C GLN A 480 -36.96 -28.35 1.63
N THR A 481 -38.26 -28.10 1.86
CA THR A 481 -38.93 -26.81 1.58
C THR A 481 -38.82 -25.82 2.74
N SER A 482 -38.46 -26.25 3.95
CA SER A 482 -38.33 -25.39 5.13
C SER A 482 -37.18 -24.40 4.96
N THR A 483 -37.47 -23.11 5.15
CA THR A 483 -36.47 -22.03 5.12
C THR A 483 -35.39 -22.25 6.17
N MET A 484 -35.76 -22.75 7.35
CA MET A 484 -34.83 -23.07 8.42
C MET A 484 -33.89 -24.21 8.01
N MET A 485 -34.42 -25.30 7.44
CA MET A 485 -33.58 -26.41 6.97
C MET A 485 -32.59 -25.95 5.90
N LYS A 486 -33.03 -25.13 4.92
CA LYS A 486 -32.12 -24.55 3.91
C LYS A 486 -31.00 -23.71 4.54
N ALA A 487 -31.33 -22.90 5.54
CA ALA A 487 -30.34 -22.11 6.28
C ALA A 487 -29.35 -23.01 7.04
N THR A 488 -29.84 -24.05 7.73
CA THR A 488 -29.03 -25.04 8.45
C THR A 488 -28.10 -25.80 7.51
N MET A 489 -28.57 -26.22 6.33
CA MET A 489 -27.74 -26.93 5.36
C MET A 489 -26.67 -26.03 4.73
N LYS A 490 -26.97 -24.74 4.51
CA LYS A 490 -25.97 -23.77 4.07
C LYS A 490 -24.90 -23.55 5.14
N GLU A 491 -25.32 -23.39 6.40
CA GLU A 491 -24.39 -23.29 7.53
C GLU A 491 -23.52 -24.55 7.65
N PHE A 492 -24.13 -25.73 7.53
CA PHE A 492 -23.42 -27.01 7.55
C PHE A 492 -22.37 -27.11 6.43
N GLN A 493 -22.72 -26.69 5.21
CA GLN A 493 -21.81 -26.64 4.07
C GLN A 493 -20.62 -25.69 4.34
N CYS A 494 -20.88 -24.49 4.87
CA CYS A 494 -19.82 -23.55 5.24
C CYS A 494 -18.91 -24.10 6.34
N THR A 495 -19.48 -24.77 7.36
CA THR A 495 -18.66 -25.41 8.42
C THR A 495 -17.78 -26.51 7.84
N LEU A 496 -18.31 -27.41 6.99
CA LEU A 496 -17.52 -28.45 6.32
C LEU A 496 -16.38 -27.87 5.49
N TRP A 497 -16.66 -26.82 4.71
CA TRP A 497 -15.64 -26.14 3.92
C TRP A 497 -14.55 -25.52 4.81
N ASN A 498 -14.93 -24.90 5.94
CA ASN A 498 -13.98 -24.35 6.90
C ASN A 498 -13.12 -25.42 7.57
N ILE A 499 -13.68 -26.60 7.88
CA ILE A 499 -12.93 -27.75 8.39
C ILE A 499 -11.94 -28.24 7.35
N ALA A 500 -12.40 -28.46 6.12
CA ALA A 500 -11.55 -28.88 5.01
C ALA A 500 -10.39 -27.90 4.79
N TRP A 501 -10.67 -26.60 4.84
CA TRP A 501 -9.66 -25.55 4.74
C TRP A 501 -8.65 -25.58 5.90
N LYS A 502 -9.09 -25.79 7.16
CA LYS A 502 -8.18 -25.97 8.30
C LYS A 502 -7.25 -27.18 8.11
N HIS A 503 -7.77 -28.31 7.61
CA HIS A 503 -6.95 -29.48 7.30
C HIS A 503 -5.99 -29.22 6.14
N PHE A 504 -6.42 -28.50 5.11
CA PHE A 504 -5.56 -28.06 4.00
C PHE A 504 -4.39 -27.21 4.51
N GLN A 505 -4.65 -26.24 5.41
CA GLN A 505 -3.60 -25.43 6.03
C GLN A 505 -2.60 -26.23 6.86
N LYS A 506 -3.05 -27.31 7.51
CA LYS A 506 -2.21 -28.28 8.24
C LYS A 506 -1.45 -29.26 7.32
N LYS A 507 -1.66 -29.20 6.00
CA LYS A 507 -1.14 -30.16 4.99
C LYS A 507 -1.69 -31.58 5.13
N GLU A 508 -2.86 -31.73 5.76
CA GLU A 508 -3.57 -33.00 5.91
C GLU A 508 -4.55 -33.19 4.73
N TYR A 509 -4.00 -33.34 3.52
CA TYR A 509 -4.76 -33.26 2.26
C TYR A 509 -5.82 -34.37 2.11
N ALA A 510 -5.53 -35.61 2.53
CA ALA A 510 -6.50 -36.71 2.49
C ALA A 510 -7.76 -36.42 3.34
N SER A 511 -7.59 -35.86 4.54
CA SER A 511 -8.71 -35.45 5.40
C SER A 511 -9.47 -34.29 4.79
N ALA A 512 -8.76 -33.28 4.25
CA ALA A 512 -9.38 -32.14 3.56
C ALA A 512 -10.25 -32.60 2.37
N LEU A 513 -9.74 -33.54 1.56
CA LEU A 513 -10.49 -34.14 0.44
C LEU A 513 -11.75 -34.86 0.90
N SER A 514 -11.73 -35.57 2.04
CA SER A 514 -12.93 -36.22 2.58
C SER A 514 -14.02 -35.20 2.91
N PHE A 515 -13.66 -34.11 3.61
CA PHE A 515 -14.61 -33.05 3.96
C PHE A 515 -15.09 -32.24 2.75
N TYR A 516 -14.22 -31.98 1.76
CA TYR A 516 -14.65 -31.35 0.51
C TYR A 516 -15.62 -32.24 -0.28
N ASN A 517 -15.37 -33.54 -0.35
CA ASN A 517 -16.30 -34.50 -0.98
C ASN A 517 -17.66 -34.50 -0.29
N GLN A 518 -17.69 -34.50 1.05
CA GLN A 518 -18.94 -34.41 1.81
C GLN A 518 -19.68 -33.09 1.51
N SER A 519 -18.95 -31.96 1.49
CA SER A 519 -19.52 -30.66 1.11
C SER A 519 -20.11 -30.69 -0.31
N LEU A 520 -19.46 -31.36 -1.27
CA LEU A 520 -19.93 -31.44 -2.66
C LEU A 520 -21.21 -32.29 -2.80
N GLN A 521 -21.37 -33.33 -1.97
CA GLN A 521 -22.58 -34.16 -1.95
C GLN A 521 -23.81 -33.41 -1.38
N ILE A 522 -23.58 -32.44 -0.49
CA ILE A 522 -24.64 -31.64 0.13
C ILE A 522 -25.11 -30.52 -0.80
N LEU A 523 -24.21 -29.96 -1.62
CA LEU A 523 -24.51 -28.85 -2.51
C LEU A 523 -25.53 -29.25 -3.60
N PRO A 524 -26.62 -28.48 -3.77
CA PRO A 524 -27.58 -28.70 -4.86
C PRO A 524 -26.89 -28.68 -6.23
N MET A 525 -27.39 -29.49 -7.18
CA MET A 525 -26.78 -29.61 -8.51
C MET A 525 -26.85 -28.32 -9.33
N ASP A 526 -27.83 -27.46 -9.03
CA ASP A 526 -28.03 -26.14 -9.61
C ASP A 526 -27.09 -25.06 -9.05
N ASP A 527 -26.42 -25.30 -7.92
CA ASP A 527 -25.44 -24.39 -7.34
C ASP A 527 -24.06 -24.56 -7.99
N LEU A 528 -23.99 -24.23 -9.28
CA LEU A 528 -22.81 -24.46 -10.12
C LEU A 528 -21.55 -23.76 -9.55
N VAL A 529 -21.71 -22.55 -9.00
CA VAL A 529 -20.60 -21.72 -8.51
C VAL A 529 -19.97 -22.30 -7.25
N ASP A 530 -20.76 -22.65 -6.23
CA ASP A 530 -20.21 -23.20 -5.00
C ASP A 530 -19.68 -24.64 -5.20
N ARG A 531 -20.29 -25.41 -6.12
CA ARG A 531 -19.72 -26.70 -6.56
C ARG A 531 -18.37 -26.52 -7.23
N ALA A 532 -18.23 -25.55 -8.14
CA ALA A 532 -16.96 -25.24 -8.78
C ALA A 532 -15.89 -24.80 -7.76
N LYS A 533 -16.25 -24.04 -6.72
CA LYS A 533 -15.33 -23.67 -5.63
C LYS A 533 -14.79 -24.90 -4.89
N VAL A 534 -15.67 -25.84 -4.53
CA VAL A 534 -15.26 -27.09 -3.86
C VAL A 534 -14.35 -27.92 -4.76
N LEU A 535 -14.69 -28.08 -6.04
CA LEU A 535 -13.86 -28.81 -7.01
C LEU A 535 -12.48 -28.16 -7.20
N ARG A 536 -12.40 -26.83 -7.27
CA ARG A 536 -11.12 -26.09 -7.28
C ARG A 536 -10.28 -26.36 -6.03
N SER A 537 -10.91 -26.36 -4.86
CA SER A 537 -10.22 -26.68 -3.60
C SER A 537 -9.73 -28.12 -3.56
N MET A 538 -10.51 -29.08 -4.06
CA MET A 538 -10.09 -30.48 -4.19
C MET A 538 -8.92 -30.65 -5.16
N ALA A 539 -9.02 -30.04 -6.34
CA ALA A 539 -7.94 -30.04 -7.33
C ALA A 539 -6.64 -29.46 -6.75
N ARG A 540 -6.73 -28.39 -5.94
CA ARG A 540 -5.58 -27.85 -5.22
C ARG A 540 -4.99 -28.84 -4.20
N CYS A 541 -5.82 -29.60 -3.47
CA CYS A 541 -5.33 -30.66 -2.58
C CYS A 541 -4.55 -31.72 -3.36
N HIS A 542 -5.10 -32.22 -4.47
CA HIS A 542 -4.42 -33.20 -5.33
C HIS A 542 -3.12 -32.64 -5.93
N LEU A 543 -3.08 -31.35 -6.28
CA LEU A 543 -1.90 -30.69 -6.81
C LEU A 543 -0.77 -30.60 -5.77
N GLU A 544 -1.08 -30.28 -4.52
CA GLU A 544 -0.12 -30.25 -3.42
C GLU A 544 0.36 -31.66 -3.01
N GLU A 545 -0.48 -32.69 -3.15
CA GLU A 545 -0.07 -34.11 -3.01
C GLU A 545 0.80 -34.61 -4.18
N GLY A 546 0.94 -33.84 -5.26
CA GLY A 546 1.68 -34.22 -6.46
C GLY A 546 0.90 -35.12 -7.44
N LYS A 547 -0.41 -35.34 -7.21
CA LYS A 547 -1.28 -36.14 -8.07
C LYS A 547 -1.90 -35.28 -9.19
N THR A 548 -1.07 -34.93 -10.17
CA THR A 548 -1.43 -33.96 -11.24
C THR A 548 -2.61 -34.40 -12.10
N TYR A 549 -2.76 -35.69 -12.41
CA TYR A 549 -3.88 -36.19 -13.22
C TYR A 549 -5.24 -36.06 -12.53
N GLU A 550 -5.30 -36.38 -11.23
CA GLU A 550 -6.52 -36.22 -10.43
C GLU A 550 -6.86 -34.74 -10.26
N ALA A 551 -5.84 -33.90 -10.02
CA ALA A 551 -6.00 -32.45 -9.97
C ALA A 551 -6.59 -31.90 -11.28
N HIS A 552 -6.09 -32.38 -12.44
CA HIS A 552 -6.58 -31.98 -13.76
C HIS A 552 -8.05 -32.36 -13.96
N SER A 553 -8.44 -33.61 -13.64
CA SER A 553 -9.83 -34.05 -13.77
C SER A 553 -10.80 -33.24 -12.90
N CYS A 554 -10.42 -32.94 -11.66
CA CYS A 554 -11.21 -32.08 -10.78
C CYS A 554 -11.30 -30.64 -11.29
N ALA A 555 -10.20 -30.09 -11.82
CA ALA A 555 -10.18 -28.74 -12.36
C ALA A 555 -10.95 -28.60 -13.68
N GLU A 556 -10.90 -29.60 -14.57
CA GLU A 556 -11.72 -29.67 -15.78
C GLU A 556 -13.21 -29.73 -15.43
N SER A 557 -13.58 -30.52 -14.41
CA SER A 557 -14.95 -30.55 -13.89
C SER A 557 -15.37 -29.17 -13.34
N ALA A 558 -14.46 -28.44 -12.69
CA ALA A 558 -14.73 -27.08 -12.21
C ALA A 558 -14.89 -26.09 -13.37
N GLU A 559 -14.09 -26.23 -14.45
CA GLU A 559 -14.16 -25.41 -15.66
C GLU A 559 -15.47 -25.60 -16.41
N GLN A 560 -15.99 -26.83 -16.48
CA GLN A 560 -17.30 -27.10 -17.08
C GLN A 560 -18.45 -26.40 -16.34
N LEU A 561 -18.35 -26.26 -15.02
CA LEU A 561 -19.37 -25.61 -14.18
C LEU A 561 -19.22 -24.07 -14.15
N ASP A 562 -17.98 -23.57 -14.16
CA ASP A 562 -17.65 -22.15 -14.08
C ASP A 562 -16.56 -21.77 -15.11
N PRO A 563 -16.89 -21.71 -16.42
CA PRO A 563 -15.91 -21.58 -17.51
C PRO A 563 -15.27 -20.19 -17.63
N LYS A 564 -15.84 -19.18 -16.97
CA LYS A 564 -15.36 -17.79 -17.04
C LYS A 564 -14.57 -17.40 -15.80
N SER A 565 -14.25 -18.35 -14.92
CA SER A 565 -13.62 -18.07 -13.64
C SER A 565 -12.12 -17.86 -13.79
N LEU A 566 -11.61 -16.67 -13.48
CA LEU A 566 -10.17 -16.41 -13.34
C LEU A 566 -9.46 -17.46 -12.49
N HIS A 567 -10.10 -17.89 -11.41
CA HIS A 567 -9.53 -18.83 -10.45
C HIS A 567 -9.42 -20.25 -11.03
N THR A 568 -10.37 -20.65 -11.88
CA THR A 568 -10.31 -21.94 -12.58
C THR A 568 -9.24 -21.89 -13.65
N HIS A 569 -9.18 -20.83 -14.46
CA HIS A 569 -8.12 -20.65 -15.46
C HIS A 569 -6.73 -20.63 -14.83
N TYR A 570 -6.56 -19.95 -13.69
CA TYR A 570 -5.30 -19.94 -12.95
C TYR A 570 -4.92 -21.33 -12.42
N LEU A 571 -5.89 -22.10 -11.91
CA LEU A 571 -5.64 -23.46 -11.48
C LEU A 571 -5.26 -24.38 -12.64
N MET A 572 -5.94 -24.25 -13.79
CA MET A 572 -5.60 -24.99 -15.01
C MET A 572 -4.22 -24.61 -15.54
N TYR A 573 -3.86 -23.33 -15.45
CA TYR A 573 -2.50 -22.86 -15.71
C TYR A 573 -1.47 -23.55 -14.78
N GLN A 574 -1.71 -23.56 -13.47
CA GLN A 574 -0.83 -24.20 -12.48
C GLN A 574 -0.67 -25.71 -12.71
N ILE A 575 -1.75 -26.39 -13.12
CA ILE A 575 -1.70 -27.81 -13.48
C ILE A 575 -0.90 -28.00 -14.78
N SER A 576 -1.11 -27.14 -15.79
CA SER A 576 -0.42 -27.21 -17.08
C SER A 576 1.09 -27.04 -16.94
N ILE A 577 1.56 -26.11 -16.09
CA ILE A 577 2.99 -25.96 -15.81
C ILE A 577 3.56 -27.17 -15.08
N ARG A 578 2.83 -27.76 -14.12
CA ARG A 578 3.25 -28.99 -13.42
C ARG A 578 3.32 -30.20 -14.34
N MET A 579 2.43 -30.26 -15.33
CA MET A 579 2.42 -31.29 -16.38
C MET A 579 3.44 -31.00 -17.51
N LYS A 580 4.16 -29.88 -17.46
CA LYS A 580 5.10 -29.42 -18.50
C LYS A 580 4.48 -29.25 -19.89
N ASN A 581 3.19 -28.91 -19.96
CA ASN A 581 2.51 -28.58 -21.20
C ASN A 581 2.57 -27.07 -21.49
N ILE A 582 3.53 -26.67 -22.32
CA ILE A 582 3.81 -25.27 -22.66
C ILE A 582 2.62 -24.62 -23.38
N GLU A 583 2.04 -25.28 -24.39
CA GLU A 583 0.96 -24.72 -25.20
C GLU A 583 -0.31 -24.48 -24.38
N SER A 584 -0.68 -25.45 -23.54
CA SER A 584 -1.84 -25.32 -22.65
C SER A 584 -1.64 -24.21 -21.62
N ALA A 585 -0.45 -24.13 -21.00
CA ALA A 585 -0.12 -23.05 -20.07
C ALA A 585 -0.20 -21.67 -20.74
N LYS A 586 0.31 -21.51 -21.96
CA LYS A 586 0.21 -20.25 -22.73
C LYS A 586 -1.24 -19.90 -23.06
N ASN A 587 -2.08 -20.88 -23.38
CA ASN A 587 -3.50 -20.65 -23.66
C ASN A 587 -4.26 -20.22 -22.40
N TYR A 588 -4.05 -20.88 -21.27
CA TYR A 588 -4.69 -20.48 -20.01
C TYR A 588 -4.21 -19.11 -19.52
N LEU A 589 -2.94 -18.76 -19.73
CA LEU A 589 -2.45 -17.41 -19.46
C LEU A 589 -3.22 -16.36 -20.28
N LYS A 590 -3.51 -16.62 -21.56
CA LYS A 590 -4.33 -15.73 -22.40
C LYS A 590 -5.80 -15.68 -21.96
N LEU A 591 -6.38 -16.80 -21.54
CA LEU A 591 -7.75 -16.84 -21.02
C LEU A 591 -7.89 -16.05 -19.73
N MET A 592 -6.92 -16.14 -18.82
CA MET A 592 -6.88 -15.32 -17.61
C MET A 592 -6.92 -13.83 -17.93
N MET A 593 -6.21 -13.37 -18.97
CA MET A 593 -6.19 -11.96 -19.37
C MET A 593 -7.53 -11.42 -19.89
N GLN A 594 -8.46 -12.29 -20.28
CA GLN A 594 -9.78 -11.90 -20.80
C GLN A 594 -10.81 -11.67 -19.68
N ASP A 595 -10.48 -12.04 -18.44
CA ASP A 595 -11.34 -11.89 -17.29
C ASP A 595 -11.33 -10.44 -16.76
N GLU A 596 -12.49 -9.95 -16.31
CA GLU A 596 -12.64 -8.59 -15.76
C GLU A 596 -11.89 -8.41 -14.43
N ASP A 597 -11.74 -9.49 -13.64
CA ASP A 597 -11.04 -9.48 -12.36
C ASP A 597 -9.51 -9.63 -12.51
N PHE A 598 -9.00 -9.74 -13.73
CA PHE A 598 -7.57 -9.92 -13.99
C PHE A 598 -6.78 -8.64 -13.66
N GLN A 599 -5.84 -8.77 -12.74
CA GLN A 599 -4.90 -7.72 -12.34
C GLN A 599 -3.49 -8.00 -12.87
N SER A 600 -2.70 -6.95 -13.12
CA SER A 600 -1.31 -7.08 -13.60
C SER A 600 -0.43 -7.96 -12.69
N LEU A 601 -0.71 -8.02 -11.39
CA LEU A 601 -0.01 -8.88 -10.42
C LEU A 601 -0.07 -10.38 -10.81
N PHE A 602 -1.13 -10.83 -11.49
CA PHE A 602 -1.22 -12.23 -11.95
C PHE A 602 -0.13 -12.59 -12.95
N PHE A 603 0.37 -11.66 -13.77
CA PHE A 603 1.53 -11.92 -14.63
C PHE A 603 2.79 -12.19 -13.82
N ALA A 604 3.02 -11.44 -12.73
CA ALA A 604 4.18 -11.64 -11.87
C ALA A 604 4.13 -13.01 -11.18
N ILE A 605 2.94 -13.40 -10.67
CA ILE A 605 2.74 -14.70 -10.03
C ILE A 605 2.89 -15.84 -11.05
N ALA A 606 2.28 -15.72 -12.23
CA ALA A 606 2.41 -16.70 -13.30
C ALA A 606 3.88 -16.87 -13.74
N ALA A 607 4.59 -15.77 -13.95
CA ALA A 607 6.01 -15.81 -14.29
C ALA A 607 6.85 -16.53 -13.21
N GLN A 608 6.58 -16.25 -11.93
CA GLN A 608 7.28 -16.88 -10.82
C GLN A 608 6.99 -18.39 -10.74
N ASP A 609 5.74 -18.80 -10.92
CA ASP A 609 5.34 -20.20 -10.89
C ASP A 609 5.95 -20.98 -12.07
N ALA A 610 5.89 -20.45 -13.30
CA ALA A 610 6.55 -21.05 -14.45
C ALA A 610 8.08 -21.14 -14.29
N TYR A 611 8.70 -20.13 -13.68
CA TYR A 611 10.14 -20.16 -13.39
C TYR A 611 10.52 -21.27 -12.41
N LYS A 612 9.76 -21.44 -11.31
CA LYS A 612 9.99 -22.51 -10.32
C LYS A 612 9.91 -23.91 -10.94
N GLU A 613 8.99 -24.10 -11.89
CA GLU A 613 8.81 -25.37 -12.59
C GLU A 613 9.80 -25.57 -13.77
N GLY A 614 10.64 -24.57 -14.06
CA GLY A 614 11.66 -24.62 -15.12
C GLY A 614 11.12 -24.41 -16.53
N ILE A 615 9.90 -23.88 -16.69
CA ILE A 615 9.29 -23.61 -18.00
C ILE A 615 9.51 -22.14 -18.36
N HIS A 616 10.74 -21.83 -18.73
CA HIS A 616 11.18 -20.45 -18.97
C HIS A 616 10.42 -19.74 -20.10
N GLU A 617 9.97 -20.46 -21.14
CA GLU A 617 9.19 -19.87 -22.24
C GLU A 617 7.85 -19.27 -21.77
N VAL A 618 7.15 -19.94 -20.85
CA VAL A 618 5.88 -19.44 -20.28
C VAL A 618 6.16 -18.27 -19.34
N ALA A 619 7.26 -18.32 -18.58
CA ALA A 619 7.68 -17.21 -17.73
C ALA A 619 8.01 -15.95 -18.55
N ILE A 620 8.65 -16.13 -19.72
CA ILE A 620 8.91 -15.04 -20.67
C ILE A 620 7.60 -14.44 -21.16
N ASP A 621 6.64 -15.26 -21.63
CA ASP A 621 5.35 -14.75 -22.11
C ASP A 621 4.58 -13.96 -21.03
N ALA A 622 4.60 -14.44 -19.78
CA ALA A 622 3.98 -13.75 -18.65
C ALA A 622 4.68 -12.41 -18.34
N LEU A 623 6.01 -12.38 -18.33
CA LEU A 623 6.79 -11.15 -18.12
C LEU A 623 6.63 -10.16 -19.29
N GLU A 624 6.47 -10.62 -20.53
CA GLU A 624 6.14 -9.74 -21.66
C GLU A 624 4.75 -9.12 -21.52
N GLY A 625 3.78 -9.87 -20.99
CA GLY A 625 2.47 -9.34 -20.60
C GLY A 625 2.58 -8.25 -19.54
N LEU A 626 3.34 -8.51 -18.48
CA LEU A 626 3.60 -7.54 -17.41
C LEU A 626 4.32 -6.28 -17.92
N LEU A 627 5.30 -6.46 -18.81
CA LEU A 627 6.04 -5.36 -19.41
C LEU A 627 5.11 -4.43 -20.22
N LYS A 628 4.15 -4.99 -20.97
CA LYS A 628 3.17 -4.22 -21.75
C LYS A 628 2.23 -3.42 -20.86
N GLU A 629 1.79 -3.98 -19.73
CA GLU A 629 0.93 -3.26 -18.79
C GLU A 629 1.69 -2.13 -18.07
N ASN A 630 2.92 -2.40 -17.62
CA ASN A 630 3.76 -1.40 -16.95
C ASN A 630 4.15 -0.23 -17.87
N GLN A 631 4.19 -0.42 -19.19
CA GLN A 631 4.46 0.68 -20.15
C GLN A 631 3.41 1.80 -20.10
N LYS A 632 2.21 1.55 -19.58
CA LYS A 632 1.14 2.55 -19.49
C LYS A 632 1.38 3.56 -18.36
N ASP A 633 2.11 3.19 -17.30
CA ASP A 633 2.37 4.05 -16.14
C ASP A 633 3.87 4.31 -15.95
N LYS A 634 4.27 5.58 -16.14
CA LYS A 634 5.65 6.04 -15.95
C LYS A 634 6.15 5.92 -14.50
N ARG A 635 5.26 5.70 -13.52
CA ARG A 635 5.66 5.48 -12.13
C ARG A 635 6.31 4.11 -11.91
N LEU A 636 6.12 3.17 -12.84
CA LEU A 636 6.60 1.79 -12.75
C LEU A 636 7.93 1.55 -13.48
N SER A 637 8.75 2.60 -13.65
CA SER A 637 10.03 2.50 -14.38
C SER A 637 11.05 1.59 -13.68
N LEU A 638 11.08 1.55 -12.35
CA LEU A 638 11.98 0.66 -11.59
C LEU A 638 11.62 -0.82 -11.81
N GLU A 639 10.33 -1.14 -11.72
CA GLU A 639 9.80 -2.48 -12.01
C GLU A 639 10.08 -2.87 -13.46
N ARG A 640 9.99 -1.91 -14.40
CA ARG A 640 10.31 -2.14 -15.80
C ARG A 640 11.78 -2.54 -16.00
N GLY A 641 12.71 -1.89 -15.31
CA GLY A 641 14.13 -2.25 -15.32
C GLY A 641 14.35 -3.69 -14.84
N GLN A 642 13.70 -4.08 -13.73
CA GLN A 642 13.76 -5.44 -13.18
C GLN A 642 13.13 -6.49 -14.11
N ILE A 643 12.03 -6.17 -14.77
CA ILE A 643 11.37 -7.05 -15.75
C ILE A 643 12.29 -7.29 -16.95
N LEU A 644 12.87 -6.23 -17.53
CA LEU A 644 13.79 -6.34 -18.67
C LEU A 644 15.05 -7.14 -18.31
N ARG A 645 15.58 -6.91 -17.11
CA ARG A 645 16.70 -7.67 -16.52
C ARG A 645 16.38 -9.16 -16.43
N THR A 646 15.19 -9.49 -15.97
CA THR A 646 14.72 -10.88 -15.83
C THR A 646 14.44 -11.53 -17.18
N LEU A 647 13.76 -10.84 -18.09
CA LEU A 647 13.50 -11.30 -19.47
C LEU A 647 14.81 -11.61 -20.21
N THR A 648 15.79 -10.71 -20.11
CA THR A 648 17.12 -10.92 -20.72
C THR A 648 17.80 -12.16 -20.14
N TYR A 649 17.74 -12.35 -18.81
CA TYR A 649 18.31 -13.52 -18.16
C TYR A 649 17.65 -14.83 -18.60
N LEU A 650 16.31 -14.88 -18.63
CA LEU A 650 15.57 -16.07 -19.07
C LEU A 650 15.85 -16.39 -20.54
N ALA A 651 15.94 -15.38 -21.41
CA ALA A 651 16.31 -15.56 -22.81
C ALA A 651 17.71 -16.16 -22.98
N VAL A 652 18.68 -15.75 -22.13
CA VAL A 652 20.02 -16.38 -22.09
C VAL A 652 19.93 -17.85 -21.65
N LEU A 653 19.11 -18.18 -20.65
CA LEU A 653 18.95 -19.56 -20.17
C LEU A 653 18.40 -20.51 -21.25
N ILE A 654 17.42 -20.05 -22.03
CA ILE A 654 16.86 -20.85 -23.14
C ILE A 654 17.69 -20.76 -24.43
N LYS A 655 18.82 -20.03 -24.41
CA LYS A 655 19.70 -19.76 -25.56
C LYS A 655 19.00 -19.10 -26.75
N ASP A 656 17.94 -18.34 -26.52
CA ASP A 656 17.24 -17.57 -27.55
C ASP A 656 17.91 -16.21 -27.76
N ARG A 657 18.90 -16.18 -28.67
CA ARG A 657 19.68 -14.98 -28.98
C ARG A 657 18.84 -13.85 -29.55
N SER A 658 17.80 -14.18 -30.30
CA SER A 658 16.92 -13.18 -30.90
C SER A 658 16.17 -12.40 -29.82
N SER A 659 15.68 -13.10 -28.80
CA SER A 659 15.05 -12.51 -27.63
C SER A 659 16.04 -11.77 -26.75
N VAL A 660 17.25 -12.30 -26.51
CA VAL A 660 18.30 -11.57 -25.78
C VAL A 660 18.59 -10.24 -26.47
N LEU A 661 18.78 -10.24 -27.79
CA LEU A 661 19.03 -9.01 -28.55
C LEU A 661 17.85 -8.03 -28.45
N LYS A 662 16.62 -8.52 -28.62
CA LYS A 662 15.38 -7.74 -28.47
C LYS A 662 15.31 -7.04 -27.11
N TYR A 663 15.55 -7.76 -26.02
CA TYR A 663 15.45 -7.19 -24.67
C TYR A 663 16.60 -6.23 -24.37
N LEU A 664 17.83 -6.51 -24.79
CA LEU A 664 18.94 -5.58 -24.64
C LEU A 664 18.73 -4.29 -25.44
N GLN A 665 18.24 -4.39 -26.68
CA GLN A 665 17.88 -3.23 -27.50
C GLN A 665 16.77 -2.41 -26.82
N ARG A 666 15.77 -3.09 -26.23
CA ARG A 666 14.70 -2.41 -25.51
C ARG A 666 15.21 -1.69 -24.26
N THR A 667 16.06 -2.34 -23.46
CA THR A 667 16.70 -1.70 -22.29
C THR A 667 17.50 -0.47 -22.70
N MET A 668 18.28 -0.57 -23.77
CA MET A 668 19.05 0.57 -24.29
C MET A 668 18.15 1.72 -24.77
N GLN A 669 17.02 1.42 -25.41
CA GLN A 669 16.04 2.43 -25.80
C GLN A 669 15.49 3.14 -24.55
N ASP A 670 15.13 2.40 -23.51
CA ASP A 670 14.60 2.97 -22.27
C ASP A 670 15.67 3.83 -21.55
N PHE A 671 16.96 3.46 -21.59
CA PHE A 671 18.07 4.29 -21.08
C PHE A 671 18.14 5.64 -21.80
N GLN A 672 17.97 5.64 -23.12
CA GLN A 672 18.01 6.85 -23.93
C GLN A 672 16.80 7.76 -23.70
N THR A 673 15.62 7.20 -23.44
CA THR A 673 14.38 7.98 -23.29
C THR A 673 14.12 8.46 -21.87
N GLU A 674 14.43 7.64 -20.86
CA GLU A 674 14.06 7.90 -19.47
C GLU A 674 15.27 8.09 -18.53
N GLY A 675 16.48 7.74 -18.96
CA GLY A 675 17.66 7.73 -18.11
C GLY A 675 17.75 6.50 -17.22
N THR A 676 18.95 6.19 -16.77
CA THR A 676 19.28 4.99 -15.98
C THR A 676 18.76 5.06 -14.53
N SER A 677 18.74 6.26 -13.94
CA SER A 677 18.31 6.51 -12.56
C SER A 677 16.81 6.27 -12.31
N ASN A 678 15.98 6.27 -13.37
CA ASN A 678 14.55 5.96 -13.27
C ASN A 678 14.28 4.44 -13.41
N LEU A 679 15.20 3.70 -14.02
CA LEU A 679 15.07 2.27 -14.27
C LEU A 679 15.67 1.41 -13.16
N PHE A 680 16.69 1.93 -12.46
CA PHE A 680 17.34 1.23 -11.35
C PHE A 680 17.47 2.12 -10.14
N SER A 681 17.46 1.51 -8.96
CA SER A 681 17.81 2.21 -7.72
C SER A 681 19.25 2.71 -7.78
N THR A 682 19.49 3.90 -7.23
CA THR A 682 20.82 4.55 -7.21
C THR A 682 21.92 3.67 -6.61
N GLU A 683 21.60 2.78 -5.65
CA GLU A 683 22.54 1.85 -5.04
C GLU A 683 23.04 0.75 -5.99
N HIS A 684 22.26 0.40 -7.01
CA HIS A 684 22.51 -0.75 -7.90
C HIS A 684 22.71 -0.36 -9.36
N GLU A 685 22.51 0.91 -9.72
CA GLU A 685 22.57 1.43 -11.10
C GLU A 685 23.86 1.00 -11.83
N GLU A 686 25.03 1.25 -11.24
CA GLU A 686 26.34 0.88 -11.81
C GLU A 686 26.47 -0.64 -12.04
N SER A 687 25.96 -1.46 -11.10
CA SER A 687 26.02 -2.92 -11.19
C SER A 687 25.08 -3.51 -12.24
N GLU A 688 23.90 -2.90 -12.41
CA GLU A 688 22.93 -3.32 -13.43
C GLU A 688 23.44 -2.97 -14.84
N ILE A 689 24.01 -1.77 -15.02
CA ILE A 689 24.63 -1.37 -16.28
C ILE A 689 25.78 -2.32 -16.65
N GLU A 690 26.63 -2.68 -15.68
CA GLU A 690 27.69 -3.67 -15.91
C GLU A 690 27.14 -5.04 -16.30
N TRP A 691 26.05 -5.48 -15.66
CA TRP A 691 25.43 -6.75 -15.99
C TRP A 691 24.95 -6.79 -17.45
N PHE A 692 24.21 -5.77 -17.89
CA PHE A 692 23.73 -5.69 -19.28
C PHE A 692 24.88 -5.64 -20.29
N HIS A 693 25.94 -4.90 -19.98
CA HIS A 693 27.17 -4.90 -20.77
C HIS A 693 27.76 -6.32 -20.88
N ARG A 694 27.95 -7.02 -19.75
CA ARG A 694 28.56 -8.36 -19.73
C ARG A 694 27.74 -9.38 -20.49
N VAL A 695 26.41 -9.32 -20.39
CA VAL A 695 25.52 -10.19 -21.17
C VAL A 695 25.65 -9.91 -22.66
N ALA A 696 25.67 -8.65 -23.06
CA ALA A 696 25.88 -8.27 -24.46
C ALA A 696 27.25 -8.76 -24.97
N TRP A 697 28.33 -8.51 -24.22
CA TRP A 697 29.69 -8.94 -24.57
C TRP A 697 29.81 -10.45 -24.71
N ASN A 698 29.31 -11.22 -23.72
CA ASN A 698 29.38 -12.67 -23.74
C ASN A 698 28.53 -13.25 -24.88
N SER A 699 27.32 -12.71 -25.11
CA SER A 699 26.47 -13.14 -26.23
C SER A 699 27.13 -12.85 -27.57
N ALA A 700 27.85 -11.72 -27.70
CA ALA A 700 28.62 -11.42 -28.91
C ALA A 700 29.74 -12.43 -29.15
N GLY A 701 30.50 -12.77 -28.12
CA GLY A 701 31.57 -13.78 -28.20
C GLY A 701 31.05 -15.15 -28.62
N GLU A 702 29.94 -15.60 -28.01
CA GLU A 702 29.27 -16.86 -28.37
C GLU A 702 28.78 -16.83 -29.82
N CYS A 703 28.15 -15.73 -30.28
CA CYS A 703 27.74 -15.58 -31.68
C CYS A 703 28.93 -15.63 -32.66
N VAL A 704 30.11 -15.09 -32.30
CA VAL A 704 31.31 -15.22 -33.14
C VAL A 704 31.74 -16.68 -33.24
N HIS A 705 31.76 -17.42 -32.13
CA HIS A 705 32.10 -18.86 -32.12
C HIS A 705 31.11 -19.72 -32.92
N GLU A 706 29.82 -19.37 -32.88
CA GLU A 706 28.75 -20.04 -33.63
C GLU A 706 28.59 -19.53 -35.07
N ASN A 707 29.52 -18.71 -35.56
CA ASN A 707 29.54 -18.17 -36.93
C ASN A 707 28.40 -17.18 -37.27
N GLN A 708 27.72 -16.62 -36.27
CA GLN A 708 26.63 -15.64 -36.39
C GLN A 708 27.14 -14.20 -36.25
N VAL A 709 28.07 -13.81 -37.11
CA VAL A 709 28.85 -12.57 -36.98
C VAL A 709 27.98 -11.29 -37.08
N GLU A 710 26.87 -11.33 -37.85
CA GLU A 710 25.94 -10.20 -37.93
C GLU A 710 25.27 -9.89 -36.58
N MET A 711 24.86 -10.91 -35.81
CA MET A 711 24.30 -10.69 -34.48
C MET A 711 25.38 -10.24 -33.49
N ALA A 712 26.60 -10.78 -33.61
CA ALA A 712 27.73 -10.34 -32.80
C ALA A 712 28.04 -8.84 -33.01
N PHE A 713 27.92 -8.33 -34.24
CA PHE A 713 28.06 -6.90 -34.55
C PHE A 713 27.09 -6.03 -33.74
N GLU A 714 25.83 -6.44 -33.63
CA GLU A 714 24.83 -5.71 -32.83
C GLU A 714 25.03 -5.88 -31.32
N PHE A 715 25.44 -7.06 -30.85
CA PHE A 715 25.73 -7.26 -29.43
C PHE A 715 26.93 -6.46 -28.96
N TYR A 716 28.04 -6.41 -29.71
CA TYR A 716 29.19 -5.56 -29.37
C TYR A 716 28.81 -4.07 -29.38
N ARG A 717 27.86 -3.66 -30.23
CA ARG A 717 27.31 -2.30 -30.19
C ARG A 717 26.63 -2.00 -28.85
N LEU A 718 25.72 -2.88 -28.44
CA LEU A 718 25.01 -2.71 -27.17
C LEU A 718 25.98 -2.77 -25.98
N ALA A 719 26.99 -3.65 -26.03
CA ALA A 719 28.00 -3.76 -24.99
C ALA A 719 28.72 -2.44 -24.73
N TYR A 720 29.21 -1.74 -25.76
CA TYR A 720 29.87 -0.44 -25.52
C TYR A 720 28.87 0.64 -25.11
N LEU A 721 27.66 0.65 -25.68
CA LEU A 721 26.63 1.65 -25.36
C LEU A 721 26.19 1.57 -23.91
N PHE A 722 26.02 0.38 -23.33
CA PHE A 722 25.71 0.28 -21.89
C PHE A 722 26.80 0.96 -21.05
N TYR A 723 28.07 0.75 -21.39
CA TYR A 723 29.18 1.38 -20.69
C TYR A 723 29.30 2.89 -20.87
N THR A 724 28.63 3.53 -21.83
CA THR A 724 28.61 5.01 -21.89
C THR A 724 27.79 5.64 -20.76
N TYR A 725 26.96 4.85 -20.07
CA TYR A 725 26.16 5.30 -18.92
C TYR A 725 26.84 5.07 -17.56
N ARG A 726 28.02 4.45 -17.53
CA ARG A 726 28.84 4.32 -16.31
C ARG A 726 29.74 5.53 -16.14
N ASN A 727 30.19 5.75 -14.90
CA ASN A 727 31.25 6.72 -14.63
C ASN A 727 32.54 6.39 -15.41
N ALA A 728 33.17 7.43 -15.97
CA ALA A 728 34.40 7.28 -16.73
C ALA A 728 35.55 6.86 -15.80
N SER A 729 36.12 5.69 -16.08
CA SER A 729 37.27 5.13 -15.36
C SER A 729 38.21 4.46 -16.36
N LEU A 730 39.45 4.21 -15.95
CA LEU A 730 40.42 3.51 -16.80
C LEU A 730 39.87 2.15 -17.28
N GLU A 731 39.16 1.43 -16.42
CA GLU A 731 38.56 0.12 -16.73
C GLU A 731 37.41 0.23 -17.74
N THR A 732 36.47 1.16 -17.53
CA THR A 732 35.30 1.32 -18.41
C THR A 732 35.74 1.78 -19.81
N LEU A 733 36.64 2.76 -19.89
CA LEU A 733 37.20 3.23 -21.16
C LEU A 733 38.06 2.16 -21.85
N THR A 734 38.84 1.38 -21.08
CA THR A 734 39.61 0.25 -21.62
C THR A 734 38.71 -0.84 -22.20
N THR A 735 37.56 -1.10 -21.59
CA THR A 735 36.65 -2.12 -22.12
C THR A 735 35.87 -1.62 -23.35
N GLN A 736 35.50 -0.34 -23.39
CA GLN A 736 34.85 0.27 -24.55
C GLN A 736 35.71 0.17 -25.82
N LYS A 737 37.03 0.41 -25.74
CA LYS A 737 37.92 0.27 -26.92
C LYS A 737 37.94 -1.16 -27.49
N TYR A 738 37.87 -2.18 -26.65
CA TYR A 738 37.78 -3.57 -27.13
C TYR A 738 36.43 -3.85 -27.79
N CYS A 739 35.33 -3.28 -27.29
CA CYS A 739 34.02 -3.41 -27.92
C CYS A 739 34.00 -2.79 -29.32
N TYR A 740 34.59 -1.59 -29.50
CA TYR A 740 34.75 -0.99 -30.82
C TYR A 740 35.57 -1.87 -31.75
N LEU A 741 36.73 -2.35 -31.30
CA LEU A 741 37.60 -3.20 -32.11
C LEU A 741 36.91 -4.49 -32.55
N MET A 742 36.19 -5.16 -31.64
CA MET A 742 35.46 -6.40 -31.94
C MET A 742 34.27 -6.14 -32.87
N ARG A 743 33.58 -5.01 -32.71
CA ARG A 743 32.50 -4.60 -33.63
C ARG A 743 33.04 -4.31 -35.04
N ILE A 744 34.16 -3.60 -35.14
CA ILE A 744 34.84 -3.34 -36.42
C ILE A 744 35.28 -4.66 -37.07
N TYR A 745 35.86 -5.58 -36.29
CA TYR A 745 36.19 -6.93 -36.76
C TYR A 745 34.96 -7.65 -37.32
N CYS A 746 33.83 -7.62 -36.61
CA CYS A 746 32.59 -8.22 -37.09
C CYS A 746 32.11 -7.60 -38.41
N ALA A 747 32.22 -6.28 -38.59
CA ALA A 747 31.86 -5.62 -39.84
C ALA A 747 32.70 -6.09 -41.03
N VAL A 748 34.02 -6.16 -40.84
CA VAL A 748 34.97 -6.68 -41.84
C VAL A 748 34.65 -8.13 -42.17
N GLU A 749 34.44 -8.98 -41.16
CA GLU A 749 34.14 -10.40 -41.36
C GLU A 749 32.80 -10.65 -42.05
N VAL A 750 31.75 -9.90 -41.70
CA VAL A 750 30.44 -10.00 -42.36
C VAL A 750 30.58 -9.70 -43.85
N THR A 751 31.29 -8.63 -44.20
CA THR A 751 31.45 -8.27 -45.61
C THR A 751 32.40 -9.22 -46.33
N ARG A 752 33.51 -9.62 -45.71
CA ARG A 752 34.49 -10.56 -46.28
C ARG A 752 33.87 -11.91 -46.65
N ARG A 753 32.89 -12.36 -45.87
CA ARG A 753 32.16 -13.63 -46.08
C ARG A 753 30.97 -13.49 -47.02
N SER A 754 30.60 -12.28 -47.42
CA SER A 754 29.52 -12.09 -48.37
C SER A 754 29.93 -12.58 -49.76
N ASP A 755 29.00 -13.26 -50.44
CA ASP A 755 29.22 -13.76 -51.82
C ASP A 755 29.58 -12.60 -52.78
N GLU A 756 29.05 -11.41 -52.53
CA GLU A 756 29.32 -10.20 -53.30
C GLU A 756 30.80 -9.83 -53.25
N TYR A 757 31.38 -9.76 -52.04
CA TYR A 757 32.79 -9.41 -51.87
C TYR A 757 33.71 -10.52 -52.39
N ALA A 758 33.36 -11.79 -52.14
CA ALA A 758 34.13 -12.95 -52.61
C ALA A 758 34.20 -13.03 -54.14
N ASN A 759 33.13 -12.63 -54.83
CA ASN A 759 33.05 -12.64 -56.29
C ASN A 759 33.44 -11.29 -56.95
N GLY A 760 33.91 -10.31 -56.17
CA GLY A 760 34.29 -8.98 -56.68
C GLY A 760 33.10 -8.13 -57.18
N ALA A 761 31.88 -8.46 -56.80
CA ALA A 761 30.67 -7.72 -57.17
C ALA A 761 30.48 -6.44 -56.33
N GLN A 762 29.59 -5.55 -56.80
CA GLN A 762 29.26 -4.33 -56.05
C GLN A 762 28.55 -4.68 -54.73
N LEU A 763 29.05 -4.12 -53.63
CA LEU A 763 28.45 -4.32 -52.30
C LEU A 763 27.01 -3.80 -52.23
N THR A 764 26.15 -4.60 -51.60
CA THR A 764 24.80 -4.22 -51.21
C THR A 764 24.78 -2.99 -50.29
N GLN A 765 23.65 -2.29 -50.29
CA GLN A 765 23.42 -1.16 -49.41
C GLN A 765 23.61 -1.54 -47.93
N LYS A 766 23.14 -2.74 -47.51
CA LYS A 766 23.32 -3.26 -46.15
C LYS A 766 24.79 -3.35 -45.75
N ASN A 767 25.63 -4.01 -46.55
CA ASN A 767 27.04 -4.19 -46.23
C ASN A 767 27.80 -2.86 -46.26
N ARG A 768 27.48 -1.97 -47.21
CA ARG A 768 28.03 -0.61 -47.22
C ARG A 768 27.69 0.18 -45.94
N GLU A 769 26.46 0.10 -45.46
CA GLU A 769 26.04 0.75 -44.20
C GLU A 769 26.75 0.16 -42.98
N ILE A 770 26.96 -1.16 -42.93
CA ILE A 770 27.73 -1.83 -41.86
C ILE A 770 29.17 -1.32 -41.84
N LEU A 771 29.84 -1.27 -43.00
CA LEU A 771 31.19 -0.75 -43.12
C LEU A 771 31.29 0.74 -42.75
N GLN A 772 30.32 1.55 -43.17
CA GLN A 772 30.26 2.98 -42.82
C GLN A 772 30.13 3.18 -41.31
N LYS A 773 29.26 2.41 -40.64
CA LYS A 773 29.12 2.44 -39.17
C LYS A 773 30.42 2.01 -38.48
N ALA A 774 31.12 1.01 -39.01
CA ALA A 774 32.41 0.58 -38.48
C ALA A 774 33.50 1.65 -38.67
N LEU A 775 33.41 2.48 -39.73
CA LEU A 775 34.30 3.63 -39.91
C LEU A 775 34.03 4.72 -38.87
N ASP A 776 32.77 4.99 -38.55
CA ASP A 776 32.38 5.92 -37.47
C ASP A 776 32.84 5.40 -36.09
N ASP A 777 32.72 4.10 -35.86
CA ASP A 777 33.24 3.41 -34.68
C ASP A 777 34.77 3.53 -34.57
N THR A 778 35.46 3.44 -35.70
CA THR A 778 36.92 3.64 -35.78
C THR A 778 37.29 5.05 -35.32
N GLN A 779 36.59 6.09 -35.81
CA GLN A 779 36.84 7.46 -35.36
C GLN A 779 36.52 7.65 -33.87
N SER A 780 35.44 7.04 -33.39
CA SER A 780 35.05 7.08 -31.98
C SER A 780 36.09 6.40 -31.08
N CYS A 781 36.60 5.25 -31.51
CA CYS A 781 37.68 4.54 -30.83
C CYS A 781 38.98 5.36 -30.79
N LYS A 782 39.34 6.06 -31.88
CA LYS A 782 40.50 6.96 -31.89
C LYS A 782 40.36 8.11 -30.90
N LYS A 783 39.19 8.75 -30.83
CA LYS A 783 38.91 9.80 -29.83
C LYS A 783 39.02 9.26 -28.40
N LEU A 784 38.50 8.06 -28.16
CA LEU A 784 38.61 7.37 -26.87
C LEU A 784 40.07 7.08 -26.48
N LEU A 785 40.88 6.60 -27.42
CA LEU A 785 42.31 6.38 -27.22
C LEU A 785 43.05 7.69 -26.91
N GLN A 786 42.72 8.80 -27.58
CA GLN A 786 43.28 10.12 -27.27
C GLN A 786 42.94 10.59 -25.85
N LEU A 787 41.70 10.37 -25.39
CA LEU A 787 41.28 10.68 -24.02
C LEU A 787 42.05 9.85 -22.99
N LEU A 788 42.19 8.53 -23.22
CA LEU A 788 42.96 7.63 -22.38
C LEU A 788 44.43 8.06 -22.25
N ALA A 789 45.05 8.46 -23.36
CA ALA A 789 46.43 8.94 -23.38
C ALA A 789 46.61 10.26 -22.60
N ARG A 790 45.62 11.16 -22.63
CA ARG A 790 45.66 12.46 -21.95
C ARG A 790 45.44 12.34 -20.44
N ASP A 791 44.38 11.63 -20.04
CA ASP A 791 43.83 11.74 -18.69
C ASP A 791 44.40 10.71 -17.70
N TYR A 792 44.91 9.57 -18.18
CA TYR A 792 45.32 8.47 -17.31
C TYR A 792 46.82 8.20 -17.23
N GLN A 793 47.68 8.79 -18.09
CA GLN A 793 49.17 8.74 -18.07
C GLN A 793 49.84 7.40 -17.63
N SER A 794 49.14 6.26 -17.70
CA SER A 794 49.53 5.02 -17.01
C SER A 794 49.09 3.76 -17.77
N MET A 795 49.36 3.76 -19.06
CA MET A 795 49.82 2.55 -19.71
C MET A 795 51.09 3.00 -20.43
N ASP A 796 52.17 2.25 -20.31
CA ASP A 796 53.41 2.46 -21.07
C ASP A 796 53.00 2.71 -22.53
N SER A 797 52.91 3.98 -22.94
CA SER A 797 52.16 4.41 -24.14
C SER A 797 52.78 3.83 -25.40
N ASN A 798 54.01 3.35 -25.28
CA ASN A 798 54.79 2.61 -26.24
C ASN A 798 54.39 1.12 -26.40
N ARG A 799 53.32 0.62 -25.74
CA ARG A 799 52.93 -0.81 -25.78
C ARG A 799 51.47 -1.14 -26.12
N ASP A 800 50.56 -0.16 -26.25
CA ASP A 800 49.16 -0.48 -26.55
C ASP A 800 48.99 -0.84 -28.04
N LYS A 801 48.97 -2.14 -28.32
CA LYS A 801 48.85 -2.74 -29.67
C LYS A 801 47.54 -2.38 -30.37
N ILE A 802 46.58 -1.76 -29.68
CA ILE A 802 45.29 -1.35 -30.28
C ILE A 802 45.47 -0.17 -31.25
N TYR A 803 46.41 0.74 -31.00
CA TYR A 803 46.65 1.89 -31.89
C TYR A 803 46.95 1.46 -33.34
N PRO A 804 47.94 0.57 -33.60
CA PRO A 804 48.15 0.02 -34.93
C PRO A 804 46.93 -0.72 -35.49
N LEU A 805 46.23 -1.50 -34.67
CA LEU A 805 45.07 -2.30 -35.13
C LEU A 805 43.91 -1.42 -35.62
N VAL A 806 43.64 -0.30 -34.97
CA VAL A 806 42.57 0.63 -35.38
C VAL A 806 42.89 1.28 -36.73
N HIS A 807 44.15 1.61 -37.00
CA HIS A 807 44.55 2.18 -38.30
C HIS A 807 44.56 1.12 -39.41
N LEU A 808 45.01 -0.10 -39.11
CA LEU A 808 44.90 -1.23 -40.02
C LEU A 808 43.44 -1.51 -40.38
N ALA A 809 42.55 -1.49 -39.39
CA ALA A 809 41.13 -1.68 -39.59
C ALA A 809 40.51 -0.54 -40.43
N GLU A 810 40.90 0.71 -40.19
CA GLU A 810 40.45 1.85 -41.00
C GLU A 810 40.83 1.70 -42.47
N ILE A 811 42.09 1.33 -42.76
CA ILE A 811 42.58 1.08 -44.12
C ILE A 811 41.81 -0.08 -44.75
N GLN A 812 41.58 -1.16 -44.01
CA GLN A 812 40.76 -2.28 -44.46
C GLN A 812 39.34 -1.84 -44.80
N LEU A 813 38.70 -1.02 -43.96
CA LEU A 813 37.33 -0.53 -44.21
C LEU A 813 37.28 0.39 -45.43
N LEU A 814 38.23 1.32 -45.58
CA LEU A 814 38.30 2.26 -46.71
C LEU A 814 38.50 1.52 -48.05
N THR A 815 39.40 0.54 -48.06
CA THR A 815 39.65 -0.30 -49.25
C THR A 815 38.45 -1.17 -49.59
N MET A 816 37.78 -1.77 -48.59
CA MET A 816 36.55 -2.54 -48.81
C MET A 816 35.38 -1.68 -49.30
N LEU A 817 35.31 -0.41 -48.91
CA LEU A 817 34.31 0.56 -49.40
C LEU A 817 34.63 1.10 -50.80
N GLY A 818 35.83 0.85 -51.35
CA GLY A 818 36.26 1.42 -52.62
C GLY A 818 36.51 2.92 -52.56
N CYS A 819 36.97 3.44 -51.41
CA CYS A 819 37.29 4.86 -51.24
C CYS A 819 38.54 5.27 -52.04
N ASP A 820 38.72 6.57 -52.27
CA ASP A 820 39.88 7.15 -52.96
C ASP A 820 41.21 6.75 -52.29
N GLU A 821 42.20 6.36 -53.10
CA GLU A 821 43.55 6.00 -52.66
C GLU A 821 44.21 7.13 -51.84
N ALA A 822 43.89 8.39 -52.13
CA ALA A 822 44.37 9.54 -51.35
C ALA A 822 43.98 9.44 -49.86
N LEU A 823 42.78 8.97 -49.55
CA LEU A 823 42.31 8.79 -48.16
C LEU A 823 43.08 7.67 -47.45
N VAL A 824 43.42 6.60 -48.17
CA VAL A 824 44.25 5.51 -47.64
C VAL A 824 45.64 6.04 -47.31
N ILE A 825 46.24 6.83 -48.20
CA ILE A 825 47.54 7.48 -47.98
C ILE A 825 47.50 8.42 -46.77
N ASP A 826 46.42 9.18 -46.58
CA ASP A 826 46.24 10.03 -45.39
C ASP A 826 46.24 9.23 -44.09
N VAL A 827 45.61 8.06 -44.07
CA VAL A 827 45.67 7.16 -42.91
C VAL A 827 47.08 6.61 -42.71
N ILE A 828 47.79 6.23 -43.78
CA ILE A 828 49.21 5.83 -43.69
C ILE A 828 50.05 6.96 -43.08
N ASN A 829 49.84 8.20 -43.51
CA ASN A 829 50.51 9.36 -42.94
C ASN A 829 50.16 9.58 -41.46
N ALA A 830 48.92 9.30 -41.05
CA ALA A 830 48.53 9.33 -39.66
C ALA A 830 49.26 8.26 -38.82
N THR A 831 49.50 7.07 -39.37
CA THR A 831 50.26 6.01 -38.67
C THR A 831 51.72 6.39 -38.40
N LEU A 832 52.34 7.21 -39.25
CA LEU A 832 53.71 7.71 -39.05
C LEU A 832 53.83 8.57 -37.79
N LYS A 833 52.76 9.27 -37.40
CA LYS A 833 52.75 10.08 -36.17
C LYS A 833 52.82 9.22 -34.90
N LEU A 834 52.64 7.90 -35.01
CA LEU A 834 52.69 6.92 -33.92
C LEU A 834 54.05 6.20 -33.83
N ASP A 835 55.12 6.88 -34.25
CA ASP A 835 56.43 6.30 -34.54
C ASP A 835 57.06 5.48 -33.40
N SER A 836 56.70 5.75 -32.14
CA SER A 836 57.20 5.00 -30.97
C SER A 836 56.51 3.63 -30.76
N ILE A 837 55.39 3.36 -31.45
CA ILE A 837 54.55 2.17 -31.27
C ILE A 837 54.52 1.31 -32.55
N THR A 838 54.65 1.91 -33.74
CA THR A 838 54.51 1.22 -35.03
C THR A 838 55.85 0.67 -35.53
N GLY A 839 55.99 -0.65 -35.56
CA GLY A 839 57.13 -1.33 -36.20
C GLY A 839 56.96 -1.50 -37.72
N PRO A 840 58.02 -1.92 -38.45
CA PRO A 840 57.98 -2.17 -39.90
C PRO A 840 56.85 -3.11 -40.34
N GLY A 841 56.55 -4.13 -39.53
CA GLY A 841 55.52 -5.13 -39.84
C GLY A 841 54.09 -4.57 -39.94
N VAL A 842 53.79 -3.42 -39.32
CA VAL A 842 52.48 -2.76 -39.48
C VAL A 842 52.32 -2.26 -40.91
N TYR A 843 53.36 -1.65 -41.46
CA TYR A 843 53.36 -1.15 -42.84
C TYR A 843 53.37 -2.28 -43.88
N GLU A 844 54.02 -3.40 -43.58
CA GLU A 844 53.90 -4.61 -44.39
C GLU A 844 52.45 -5.13 -44.43
N MET A 845 51.76 -5.12 -43.29
CA MET A 845 50.35 -5.50 -43.24
C MET A 845 49.45 -4.51 -43.99
N ILE A 846 49.71 -3.19 -43.89
CA ILE A 846 49.03 -2.18 -44.70
C ILE A 846 49.19 -2.46 -46.19
N ALA A 847 50.43 -2.72 -46.63
CA ALA A 847 50.71 -3.03 -48.03
C ALA A 847 49.97 -4.31 -48.47
N SER A 848 49.96 -5.35 -47.62
CA SER A 848 49.19 -6.57 -47.87
C SER A 848 47.69 -6.30 -48.01
N ILE A 849 47.11 -5.43 -47.18
CA ILE A 849 45.69 -5.05 -47.26
C ILE A 849 45.41 -4.37 -48.60
N CYS A 850 46.22 -3.36 -48.96
CA CYS A 850 46.07 -2.63 -50.22
C CYS A 850 46.16 -3.57 -51.44
N CYS A 851 47.16 -4.45 -51.48
CA CYS A 851 47.31 -5.42 -52.57
C CYS A 851 46.17 -6.45 -52.60
N SER A 852 45.61 -6.85 -51.44
CA SER A 852 44.49 -7.81 -51.39
C SER A 852 43.17 -7.22 -51.90
N ALA A 853 43.01 -5.90 -51.81
CA ALA A 853 41.84 -5.20 -52.32
C ALA A 853 41.84 -5.02 -53.85
N ASP A 854 42.98 -5.24 -54.50
CA ASP A 854 43.21 -5.05 -55.95
C ASP A 854 42.66 -6.21 -56.83
N SER A 855 41.86 -7.14 -56.30
CA SER A 855 41.23 -8.21 -57.11
C SER A 855 40.30 -7.68 -58.23
N ASN A 856 39.99 -6.38 -58.21
CA ASN A 856 39.13 -5.68 -59.18
C ASN A 856 39.86 -4.62 -60.04
N GLY A 857 41.19 -4.47 -59.93
CA GLY A 857 42.00 -3.48 -60.69
C GLY A 857 43.13 -2.86 -59.85
N ASN A 858 44.08 -2.17 -60.49
CA ASN A 858 45.24 -1.50 -59.85
C ASN A 858 44.85 -0.22 -59.08
N THR A 859 43.97 -0.31 -58.09
CA THR A 859 43.41 0.89 -57.43
C THR A 859 44.24 1.39 -56.25
N TYR A 860 44.97 0.51 -55.55
CA TYR A 860 45.70 0.87 -54.32
C TYR A 860 47.23 0.62 -54.37
N HIS A 861 47.80 0.50 -55.57
CA HIS A 861 49.23 0.22 -55.75
C HIS A 861 50.16 1.30 -55.19
N ALA A 862 49.81 2.59 -55.33
CA ALA A 862 50.65 3.67 -54.83
C ALA A 862 50.64 3.71 -53.30
N ALA A 863 49.49 3.44 -52.67
CA ALA A 863 49.37 3.29 -51.23
C ALA A 863 50.17 2.08 -50.71
N ALA A 864 50.08 0.92 -51.39
CA ALA A 864 50.85 -0.28 -51.04
C ALA A 864 52.36 -0.03 -51.11
N LYS A 865 52.82 0.60 -52.21
CA LYS A 865 54.21 0.99 -52.40
C LYS A 865 54.68 1.97 -51.34
N TYR A 866 53.89 3.00 -51.07
CA TYR A 866 54.21 4.00 -50.06
C TYR A 866 54.35 3.35 -48.67
N ALA A 867 53.46 2.42 -48.31
CA ALA A 867 53.57 1.67 -47.06
C ALA A 867 54.87 0.84 -46.99
N LEU A 868 55.22 0.07 -48.03
CA LEU A 868 56.48 -0.68 -48.05
C LEU A 868 57.71 0.23 -47.97
N GLN A 869 57.69 1.40 -48.62
CA GLN A 869 58.76 2.39 -48.50
C GLN A 869 58.89 2.90 -47.05
N MET A 870 57.79 3.08 -46.33
CA MET A 870 57.83 3.44 -44.91
C MET A 870 58.37 2.29 -44.04
N ALA A 871 57.99 1.05 -44.33
CA ALA A 871 58.54 -0.14 -43.67
C ALA A 871 60.06 -0.21 -43.84
N LEU A 872 60.53 -0.03 -45.07
CA LEU A 872 61.94 -0.03 -45.45
C LEU A 872 62.70 1.09 -44.74
N LYS A 873 62.14 2.31 -44.75
CA LYS A 873 62.72 3.47 -44.04
C LYS A 873 62.91 3.17 -42.55
N LYS A 874 61.92 2.53 -41.89
CA LYS A 874 62.04 2.14 -40.47
C LYS A 874 63.11 1.08 -40.22
N ILE A 875 63.29 0.12 -41.12
CA ILE A 875 64.36 -0.90 -40.99
C ILE A 875 65.74 -0.27 -41.15
N LEU A 876 65.91 0.60 -42.16
CA LEU A 876 67.19 1.22 -42.46
C LEU A 876 67.63 2.22 -41.38
N HIS A 877 66.70 2.95 -40.76
CA HIS A 877 66.99 3.89 -39.67
C HIS A 877 66.87 3.30 -38.26
N GLY A 878 66.66 1.99 -38.13
CA GLY A 878 66.58 1.30 -36.83
C GLY A 878 67.93 1.21 -36.11
N THR A 879 67.92 0.98 -34.80
CA THR A 879 69.13 0.83 -33.96
C THR A 879 69.99 -0.40 -34.33
N SER A 880 69.38 -1.42 -34.95
CA SER A 880 70.06 -2.57 -35.55
C SER A 880 69.43 -2.87 -36.92
N THR A 881 70.09 -2.45 -38.00
CA THR A 881 69.57 -2.60 -39.37
C THR A 881 69.61 -4.08 -39.80
N ASN A 882 68.43 -4.65 -40.07
CA ASN A 882 68.33 -5.98 -40.67
C ASN A 882 68.36 -5.88 -42.20
N TYR A 883 69.55 -5.99 -42.79
CA TYR A 883 69.75 -5.87 -44.23
C TYR A 883 69.06 -6.97 -45.04
N SER A 884 68.94 -8.19 -44.52
CA SER A 884 68.17 -9.28 -45.16
C SER A 884 66.70 -8.87 -45.33
N LYS A 885 66.09 -8.35 -44.27
CA LYS A 885 64.71 -7.84 -44.34
C LYS A 885 64.59 -6.64 -45.28
N ALA A 886 65.58 -5.74 -45.33
CA ALA A 886 65.57 -4.63 -46.28
C ALA A 886 65.60 -5.11 -47.75
N LEU A 887 66.43 -6.10 -48.09
CA LEU A 887 66.46 -6.69 -49.43
C LEU A 887 65.13 -7.38 -49.79
N SER A 888 64.50 -8.04 -48.82
CA SER A 888 63.17 -8.63 -49.02
C SER A 888 62.10 -7.56 -49.32
N LEU A 889 62.13 -6.41 -48.65
CA LEU A 889 61.21 -5.31 -48.89
C LEU A 889 61.47 -4.64 -50.24
N TYR A 890 62.73 -4.45 -50.63
CA TYR A 890 63.05 -3.97 -51.97
C TYR A 890 62.51 -4.89 -53.06
N THR A 891 62.62 -6.21 -52.86
CA THR A 891 62.05 -7.22 -53.77
C THR A 891 60.53 -7.04 -53.89
N LEU A 892 59.82 -6.90 -52.76
CA LEU A 892 58.37 -6.66 -52.74
C LEU A 892 57.99 -5.33 -53.43
N ILE A 893 58.73 -4.24 -53.16
CA ILE A 893 58.50 -2.92 -53.80
C ILE A 893 58.67 -3.03 -55.32
N ILE A 894 59.72 -3.71 -55.80
CA ILE A 894 59.97 -3.90 -57.23
C ILE A 894 58.83 -4.69 -57.87
N GLN A 895 58.33 -5.74 -57.21
CA GLN A 895 57.26 -6.59 -57.74
C GLN A 895 55.93 -5.85 -57.91
N ILE A 896 55.65 -4.82 -57.10
CA ILE A 896 54.42 -4.03 -57.18
C ILE A 896 54.56 -2.72 -57.98
N CYS A 897 55.73 -2.42 -58.57
CA CYS A 897 55.89 -1.22 -59.40
C CYS A 897 55.03 -1.30 -60.66
N ASN A 898 54.35 -0.21 -61.01
CA ASN A 898 53.45 -0.16 -62.18
C ASN A 898 54.20 -0.09 -63.51
N SER A 899 55.46 0.37 -63.49
CA SER A 899 56.29 0.47 -64.69
C SER A 899 57.71 -0.03 -64.42
N ARG A 900 58.37 -0.44 -65.51
CA ARG A 900 59.78 -0.81 -65.44
C ARG A 900 60.62 0.40 -65.07
N GLU A 901 60.34 1.59 -65.59
CA GLU A 901 61.02 2.84 -65.20
C GLU A 901 60.96 3.10 -63.69
N GLU A 902 59.80 2.86 -63.09
CA GLU A 902 59.62 2.98 -61.64
C GLU A 902 60.43 1.94 -60.87
N SER A 903 60.48 0.69 -61.36
CA SER A 903 61.33 -0.34 -60.74
C SER A 903 62.84 -0.03 -60.86
N TYR A 904 63.27 0.65 -61.93
CA TYR A 904 64.67 1.02 -62.14
C TYR A 904 65.21 1.87 -61.00
N THR A 905 64.44 2.87 -60.56
CA THR A 905 64.85 3.77 -59.46
C THR A 905 65.04 2.99 -58.16
N VAL A 906 64.20 1.97 -57.91
CA VAL A 906 64.31 1.09 -56.75
C VAL A 906 65.54 0.19 -56.85
N PHE A 907 65.86 -0.36 -58.02
CA PHE A 907 67.11 -1.09 -58.23
C PHE A 907 68.36 -0.22 -58.04
N GLU A 908 68.31 1.06 -58.43
CA GLU A 908 69.39 2.01 -58.14
C GLU A 908 69.55 2.26 -56.63
N GLU A 909 68.45 2.32 -55.88
CA GLU A 909 68.49 2.40 -54.41
C GLU A 909 69.10 1.13 -53.79
N VAL A 910 68.73 -0.06 -54.28
CA VAL A 910 69.35 -1.33 -53.85
C VAL A 910 70.86 -1.29 -54.08
N LEU A 911 71.31 -0.90 -55.28
CA LEU A 911 72.73 -0.83 -55.60
C LEU A 911 73.45 0.22 -54.73
N LYS A 912 72.83 1.37 -54.46
CA LYS A 912 73.36 2.39 -53.54
C LYS A 912 73.53 1.81 -52.13
N LEU A 913 72.54 1.09 -51.62
CA LEU A 913 72.62 0.44 -50.31
C LEU A 913 73.75 -0.59 -50.28
N LEU A 914 73.82 -1.49 -51.27
CA LEU A 914 74.86 -2.52 -51.36
C LEU A 914 76.28 -1.91 -51.38
N ASN A 915 76.47 -0.82 -52.13
CA ASN A 915 77.73 -0.08 -52.17
C ASN A 915 78.11 0.56 -50.83
N GLN A 916 77.11 0.99 -50.05
CA GLN A 916 77.32 1.56 -48.72
C GLN A 916 77.68 0.51 -47.68
N ILE A 917 76.97 -0.63 -47.67
CA ILE A 917 77.15 -1.67 -46.64
C ILE A 917 78.37 -2.55 -46.89
N LYS A 918 78.80 -2.71 -48.16
CA LYS A 918 79.87 -3.64 -48.59
C LYS A 918 79.70 -5.03 -47.94
N PRO A 919 78.71 -5.81 -48.38
CA PRO A 919 78.29 -7.03 -47.69
C PRO A 919 79.44 -8.04 -47.57
N SER A 920 79.52 -8.73 -46.43
CA SER A 920 80.46 -9.83 -46.25
C SER A 920 80.08 -11.03 -47.11
N GLU A 921 81.06 -11.87 -47.44
CA GLU A 921 80.85 -13.09 -48.23
C GLU A 921 79.83 -14.03 -47.58
N GLN A 922 79.83 -14.12 -46.23
CA GLN A 922 78.83 -14.89 -45.49
C GLN A 922 77.41 -14.35 -45.66
N PHE A 923 77.22 -13.03 -45.68
CA PHE A 923 75.90 -12.42 -45.88
C PHE A 923 75.40 -12.65 -47.31
N VAL A 924 76.27 -12.44 -48.31
CA VAL A 924 75.96 -12.73 -49.72
C VAL A 924 75.56 -14.19 -49.89
N GLN A 925 76.28 -15.13 -49.25
CA GLN A 925 75.95 -16.55 -49.32
C GLN A 925 74.59 -16.87 -48.68
N SER A 926 74.25 -16.24 -47.55
CA SER A 926 72.95 -16.44 -46.90
C SER A 926 71.77 -15.89 -47.72
N GLU A 927 71.98 -14.82 -48.47
CA GLU A 927 70.97 -14.15 -49.31
C GLU A 927 71.14 -14.43 -50.80
N HIS A 928 71.89 -15.48 -51.15
CA HIS A 928 72.37 -15.75 -52.50
C HIS A 928 71.26 -15.71 -53.57
N ASN A 929 70.12 -16.35 -53.30
CA ASN A 929 68.97 -16.37 -54.21
C ASN A 929 68.43 -14.97 -54.51
N THR A 930 68.43 -14.07 -53.51
CA THR A 930 67.97 -12.69 -53.65
C THR A 930 68.92 -11.89 -54.56
N PHE A 931 70.23 -12.08 -54.41
CA PHE A 931 71.23 -11.46 -55.30
C PHE A 931 71.13 -11.98 -56.74
N VAL A 932 70.98 -13.29 -56.92
CA VAL A 932 70.73 -13.90 -58.23
C VAL A 932 69.45 -13.36 -58.86
N TRP A 933 68.38 -13.21 -58.08
CA TRP A 933 67.13 -12.62 -58.54
C TRP A 933 67.31 -11.17 -59.01
N PHE A 934 68.02 -10.33 -58.25
CA PHE A 934 68.29 -8.95 -58.69
C PHE A 934 69.10 -8.89 -59.99
N CYS A 935 70.10 -9.75 -60.15
CA CYS A 935 70.92 -9.80 -61.36
C CYS A 935 70.09 -10.22 -62.58
N THR A 936 69.30 -11.29 -62.44
CA THR A 936 68.49 -11.85 -63.52
C THR A 936 67.31 -10.94 -63.88
N GLU A 937 66.62 -10.36 -62.90
CA GLU A 937 65.46 -9.50 -63.14
C GLU A 937 65.87 -8.17 -63.80
N SER A 938 66.95 -7.53 -63.35
CA SER A 938 67.49 -6.33 -64.01
C SER A 938 68.00 -6.63 -65.43
N TRP A 939 68.61 -7.80 -65.66
CA TRP A 939 69.01 -8.25 -67.00
C TRP A 939 67.80 -8.45 -67.92
N ASN A 940 66.75 -9.12 -67.43
CA ASN A 940 65.52 -9.37 -68.18
C ASN A 940 64.84 -8.07 -68.60
N ASN A 941 64.83 -7.06 -67.73
CA ASN A 941 64.33 -5.72 -68.06
C ASN A 941 65.18 -5.02 -69.13
N GLY A 942 66.51 -5.20 -69.10
CA GLY A 942 67.40 -4.74 -70.18
C GLY A 942 67.13 -5.42 -71.51
N VAL A 943 66.99 -6.75 -71.51
CA VAL A 943 66.64 -7.54 -72.71
C VAL A 943 65.27 -7.14 -73.26
N TYR A 944 64.30 -6.83 -72.40
CA TYR A 944 62.99 -6.34 -72.81
C TYR A 944 63.12 -5.01 -73.59
N TYR A 945 63.84 -4.03 -73.07
CA TYR A 945 64.05 -2.76 -73.77
C TYR A 945 64.87 -2.91 -75.06
N TYR A 946 65.83 -3.84 -75.08
CA TYR A 946 66.60 -4.17 -76.27
C TYR A 946 65.69 -4.70 -77.39
N LYS A 947 64.76 -5.61 -77.06
CA LYS A 947 63.76 -6.13 -78.00
C LYS A 947 62.81 -5.05 -78.52
N LEU A 948 62.56 -4.01 -77.73
CA LEU A 948 61.76 -2.84 -78.12
C LEU A 948 62.56 -1.78 -78.89
N LEU A 949 63.84 -2.04 -79.24
CA LEU A 949 64.74 -1.10 -79.91
C LEU A 949 64.97 0.21 -79.14
N LYS A 950 64.73 0.20 -77.81
CA LYS A 950 65.03 1.33 -76.92
C LYS A 950 66.43 1.14 -76.34
N ASN A 951 67.43 1.31 -77.19
CA ASN A 951 68.82 0.96 -76.91
C ASN A 951 69.40 1.69 -75.69
N ASP A 952 69.09 2.98 -75.50
CA ASP A 952 69.57 3.75 -74.35
C ASP A 952 69.13 3.14 -73.02
N LYS A 953 67.82 2.87 -72.88
CA LYS A 953 67.25 2.22 -71.69
C LYS A 953 67.75 0.79 -71.51
N ALA A 954 67.90 0.03 -72.60
CA ALA A 954 68.46 -1.31 -72.55
C ALA A 954 69.87 -1.31 -71.98
N GLN A 955 70.70 -0.35 -72.43
CA GLN A 955 72.07 -0.19 -71.96
C GLN A 955 72.13 0.16 -70.46
N GLU A 956 71.27 1.06 -69.99
CA GLU A 956 71.16 1.42 -68.56
C GLU A 956 70.83 0.21 -67.68
N TRP A 957 69.80 -0.54 -68.03
CA TRP A 957 69.39 -1.75 -67.31
C TRP A 957 70.45 -2.85 -67.34
N MET A 958 71.07 -3.10 -68.49
CA MET A 958 72.12 -4.11 -68.61
C MET A 958 73.37 -3.70 -67.82
N LYS A 959 73.75 -2.41 -67.82
CA LYS A 959 74.82 -1.87 -66.97
C LYS A 959 74.51 -2.08 -65.49
N LEU A 960 73.28 -1.82 -65.06
CA LEU A 960 72.84 -2.03 -63.68
C LEU A 960 72.96 -3.50 -63.26
N SER A 961 72.52 -4.42 -64.12
CA SER A 961 72.64 -5.87 -63.90
C SER A 961 74.09 -6.33 -63.73
N VAL A 962 75.00 -5.87 -64.60
CA VAL A 962 76.43 -6.18 -64.49
C VAL A 962 77.02 -5.66 -63.18
N LYS A 963 76.63 -4.46 -62.74
CA LYS A 963 77.08 -3.91 -61.44
C LYS A 963 76.60 -4.75 -60.25
N LEU A 964 75.42 -5.35 -60.34
CA LEU A 964 74.89 -6.25 -59.31
C LEU A 964 75.63 -7.60 -59.31
N CYS A 965 76.05 -8.09 -60.49
CA CYS A 965 76.83 -9.33 -60.61
C CYS A 965 78.18 -9.28 -59.88
N CYS A 966 78.75 -8.08 -59.65
CA CYS A 966 80.00 -7.89 -58.90
C CYS A 966 79.96 -8.39 -57.46
N TYR A 967 78.76 -8.62 -56.90
CA TYR A 967 78.57 -9.16 -55.55
C TYR A 967 78.53 -10.69 -55.50
N LEU A 968 78.42 -11.37 -56.65
CA LEU A 968 78.38 -12.83 -56.77
C LEU A 968 79.75 -13.37 -57.24
N SER A 969 79.99 -14.67 -57.09
CA SER A 969 81.25 -15.27 -57.57
C SER A 969 81.30 -15.26 -59.09
N ALA A 970 82.46 -14.86 -59.66
CA ALA A 970 82.69 -14.86 -61.10
C ALA A 970 82.60 -16.27 -61.74
N GLU A 971 82.66 -17.32 -60.93
CA GLU A 971 82.54 -18.69 -61.39
C GLU A 971 81.09 -19.15 -61.59
N GLU A 972 80.12 -18.40 -61.06
CA GLU A 972 78.70 -18.72 -61.17
C GLU A 972 78.17 -18.59 -62.60
N GLU A 973 77.31 -19.52 -63.00
CA GLU A 973 76.74 -19.59 -64.35
C GLU A 973 75.95 -18.33 -64.71
N VAL A 974 75.22 -17.75 -63.76
CA VAL A 974 74.43 -16.53 -63.96
C VAL A 974 75.34 -15.34 -64.28
N VAL A 975 76.44 -15.19 -63.54
CA VAL A 975 77.41 -14.10 -63.75
C VAL A 975 78.11 -14.25 -65.10
N LYS A 976 78.58 -15.47 -65.43
CA LYS A 976 79.19 -15.77 -66.75
C LYS A 976 78.23 -15.45 -67.90
N THR A 977 76.99 -15.93 -67.80
CA THR A 977 75.97 -15.72 -68.84
C THR A 977 75.65 -14.25 -69.05
N ILE A 978 75.47 -13.48 -67.97
CA ILE A 978 75.16 -12.04 -68.04
C ILE A 978 76.35 -11.25 -68.60
N THR A 979 77.57 -11.51 -68.12
CA THR A 979 78.77 -10.77 -68.54
C THR A 979 79.18 -11.07 -69.99
N GLU A 980 79.13 -12.34 -70.43
CA GLU A 980 79.40 -12.72 -71.82
C GLU A 980 78.37 -12.11 -72.79
N ARG A 981 77.08 -12.20 -72.45
CA ARG A 981 76.01 -11.61 -73.27
C ARG A 981 76.07 -10.08 -73.26
N TYR A 982 76.50 -9.47 -72.17
CA TYR A 982 76.72 -8.03 -72.10
C TYR A 982 77.84 -7.58 -73.04
N ALA A 983 78.98 -8.29 -73.09
CA ALA A 983 80.06 -7.97 -74.01
C ALA A 983 79.58 -7.98 -75.47
N ILE A 984 78.80 -9.01 -75.86
CA ILE A 984 78.21 -9.13 -77.20
C ILE A 984 77.17 -8.02 -77.47
N ALA A 985 76.34 -7.68 -76.47
CA ALA A 985 75.33 -6.63 -76.61
C ALA A 985 75.94 -5.23 -76.64
N PHE A 986 77.03 -4.99 -75.91
CA PHE A 986 77.73 -3.71 -75.83
C PHE A 986 78.31 -3.30 -77.20
N GLU A 987 78.92 -4.22 -77.95
CA GLU A 987 79.41 -3.96 -79.32
C GLU A 987 78.27 -3.58 -80.30
N LYS A 988 77.06 -4.10 -80.08
CA LYS A 988 75.87 -3.83 -80.91
C LYS A 988 75.05 -2.62 -80.47
N LEU A 989 75.20 -2.18 -79.21
CA LEU A 989 74.52 -1.02 -78.63
C LEU A 989 75.36 0.27 -78.75
N SER A 990 76.66 0.14 -79.01
CA SER A 990 77.62 1.25 -79.18
C SER A 990 77.75 1.75 -80.63
N ASN A 991 77.12 1.04 -81.58
CA ASN A 991 76.96 1.39 -82.99
C ASN A 991 75.49 1.77 -83.25
#